data_AF-A0A7S0FDW5-F1
#
_entry.id   AF-A0A7S0FDW5-F1
#
_cell.length_a   1.000
_cell.length_b   1.000
_cell.length_c   1.000
_cell.angle_alpha   90.00
_cell.angle_beta   90.00
_cell.angle_gamma   90.00
#
_symmetry.space_group_name_H-M   'P 1'
#
loop_
_entity.id
_entity.type
_entity.pdbx_description
1 polymer ?
#
loop_
_entity_poly.entity_id
_entity_poly.type
_entity_poly.pdbx_seq_one_letter_code
_entity_poly.pdbx_strand_id
1 'polypeptide(L)'
;MITRQDHGETNPLMPGNDSQDTRGQISHKGSVYTMMLFMPPLAHRMYGHYWTVEVPLALALFVMSVTLQLCLTLIAGTHIVQEQEDMRATLVRHENLTESYVAVMWDTLEYLGPKGVDLRKRAQQELLLGGNFSQDYRSENYTCCRGAACAGTEQCCPSLDVAQIRVPTLNHTRWGSVAHQLESFMLAMKKPGKASTSKDASKQEGDDAGGSTALLLPVCIVTGGIMSCMPPSVLVEGAWDQLDLNGDGKWSLAEAGEDPANFGCRIGVHLEDVFRAACRGLVKDAADNLASGWFGVPLPRSVMRRTAIPRAYFEVWRGILALCVHTDTAQCGDIISRGTFDGALSSKSNGTRGGMVDLDTAMAYCERLLTPGGICDNALPGSYVMYRSRIKEKCGVANPVTGPRHVNPHNPHDVSTLVTVHWSNVDTFSNMHTFRWRFFMALILVLWYVNLVDELKDIIHLLDFLHNFPVVDQWPFLPPTLSQSLSNWRNMKSMSLPSIASPDKDAEGGRKSADSIKIDSISRPHQLTVVCMAIIRSTLLVYLAFAGTYFLLSNQTFVDLLLNALALAFVFELDEFLYAFLIPEETKASLDNVTPLDYASSLPKSGPLSWLFAKPTWGLLLIPALTWVIVQINDYRTTFPTMQALQCACQQLGESCLAGRMFPRSWWDQYWGKMVLLRERGEL
;
A
#
# COMPACT_ATOMS: atom_id res chain seq x y z
N MET A 1 6.04 -18.88 -26.14
CA MET A 1 5.10 -20.01 -26.27
C MET A 1 3.79 -19.43 -26.73
N ILE A 2 3.56 -19.43 -28.03
CA ILE A 2 2.29 -19.03 -28.65
C ILE A 2 1.70 -20.35 -29.13
N THR A 3 0.83 -20.95 -28.32
CA THR A 3 0.07 -22.12 -28.72
C THR A 3 -0.91 -21.72 -29.81
N ARG A 4 -0.84 -22.47 -30.89
CA ARG A 4 -1.68 -22.39 -32.08
C ARG A 4 -3.13 -22.64 -31.65
N GLN A 5 -3.91 -21.57 -31.54
CA GLN A 5 -5.35 -21.66 -31.39
C GLN A 5 -5.89 -22.17 -32.74
N ASP A 6 -6.36 -23.42 -32.77
CA ASP A 6 -7.01 -23.97 -33.96
C ASP A 6 -8.31 -23.17 -34.20
N HIS A 7 -8.21 -22.17 -35.07
CA HIS A 7 -9.35 -21.56 -35.70
C HIS A 7 -10.01 -22.61 -36.60
N GLY A 8 -11.02 -23.29 -36.07
CA GLY A 8 -11.98 -24.01 -36.90
C GLY A 8 -12.57 -23.05 -37.93
N GLU A 9 -12.34 -23.35 -39.21
CA GLU A 9 -12.91 -22.64 -40.35
C GLU A 9 -14.44 -22.64 -40.24
N THR A 10 -15.01 -21.50 -39.87
CA THR A 10 -16.44 -21.25 -39.96
C THR A 10 -16.81 -20.98 -41.40
N ASN A 11 -17.30 -22.00 -42.11
CA ASN A 11 -17.94 -21.83 -43.40
C ASN A 11 -19.11 -20.83 -43.29
N PRO A 12 -19.19 -19.78 -44.14
CA PRO A 12 -20.30 -18.85 -44.15
C PRO A 12 -21.52 -19.50 -44.82
N LEU A 13 -22.28 -20.27 -44.03
CA LEU A 13 -23.58 -20.81 -44.42
C LEU A 13 -24.68 -19.73 -44.29
N MET A 14 -25.52 -19.66 -45.31
CA MET A 14 -26.67 -18.76 -45.42
C MET A 14 -27.63 -18.86 -44.22
N PRO A 15 -28.39 -17.78 -43.89
CA PRO A 15 -29.38 -17.80 -42.83
C PRO A 15 -30.62 -18.61 -43.25
N GLY A 16 -30.54 -19.93 -43.09
CA GLY A 16 -31.71 -20.80 -43.04
C GLY A 16 -32.48 -20.55 -41.75
N ASN A 17 -33.80 -20.41 -41.86
CA ASN A 17 -34.74 -20.08 -40.77
C ASN A 17 -34.98 -21.29 -39.84
N ASP A 18 -33.92 -21.98 -39.44
CA ASP A 18 -33.97 -23.03 -38.44
C ASP A 18 -34.14 -22.35 -37.09
N SER A 19 -35.21 -22.71 -36.38
CA SER A 19 -35.44 -22.36 -34.98
C SER A 19 -34.17 -22.68 -34.18
N GLN A 20 -33.35 -21.65 -33.92
CA GLN A 20 -32.07 -21.75 -33.22
C GLN A 20 -32.31 -22.36 -31.85
N ASP A 21 -32.04 -23.65 -31.76
CA ASP A 21 -32.22 -24.43 -30.54
C ASP A 21 -31.32 -23.82 -29.45
N THR A 22 -31.91 -23.43 -28.32
CA THR A 22 -31.23 -22.76 -27.20
C THR A 22 -30.36 -23.74 -26.39
N ARG A 23 -29.74 -24.72 -27.06
CA ARG A 23 -28.88 -25.71 -26.42
C ARG A 23 -27.51 -25.11 -26.11
N GLY A 24 -27.12 -25.13 -24.84
CA GLY A 24 -25.75 -24.95 -24.40
C GLY A 24 -24.99 -26.26 -24.53
N GLN A 25 -23.70 -26.18 -24.83
CA GLN A 25 -22.81 -27.33 -24.89
C GLN A 25 -21.59 -27.05 -24.02
N ILE A 26 -21.23 -28.00 -23.16
CA ILE A 26 -19.93 -28.00 -22.49
C ILE A 26 -19.10 -29.11 -23.11
N SER A 27 -17.97 -28.74 -23.73
CA SER A 27 -16.96 -29.67 -24.21
C SER A 27 -15.85 -29.81 -23.18
N HIS A 28 -15.17 -30.96 -23.18
CA HIS A 28 -13.91 -31.13 -22.48
C HIS A 28 -12.88 -30.13 -23.05
N LYS A 29 -12.17 -29.39 -22.17
CA LYS A 29 -11.19 -28.35 -22.55
C LYS A 29 -9.75 -28.70 -22.16
N GLY A 30 -9.48 -29.92 -21.69
CA GLY A 30 -8.14 -30.29 -21.21
C GLY A 30 -7.73 -29.54 -19.94
N SER A 31 -8.69 -29.32 -19.04
CA SER A 31 -8.49 -28.63 -17.76
C SER A 31 -8.89 -29.55 -16.60
N VAL A 32 -8.23 -29.43 -15.45
CA VAL A 32 -8.55 -30.21 -14.24
C VAL A 32 -10.03 -30.06 -13.84
N TYR A 33 -10.61 -28.87 -14.01
CA TYR A 33 -12.03 -28.64 -13.72
C TYR A 33 -12.96 -29.37 -14.69
N THR A 34 -12.62 -29.38 -15.97
CA THR A 34 -13.40 -30.15 -16.96
C THR A 34 -13.25 -31.65 -16.71
N MET A 35 -12.06 -32.14 -16.36
CA MET A 35 -11.87 -33.53 -15.94
C MET A 35 -12.75 -33.87 -14.73
N MET A 36 -12.77 -33.00 -13.71
CA MET A 36 -13.63 -33.20 -12.53
C MET A 36 -15.11 -33.23 -12.91
N LEU A 37 -15.54 -32.48 -13.93
CA LEU A 37 -16.92 -32.47 -14.43
C LEU A 37 -17.29 -33.77 -15.17
N PHE A 38 -16.40 -34.32 -16.00
CA PHE A 38 -16.68 -35.45 -16.89
C PHE A 38 -16.30 -36.82 -16.30
N MET A 39 -15.27 -36.91 -15.48
CA MET A 39 -14.70 -38.20 -15.03
C MET A 39 -15.66 -39.01 -14.15
N PRO A 40 -16.35 -38.45 -13.13
CA PRO A 40 -17.23 -39.25 -12.28
C PRO A 40 -18.43 -39.86 -13.04
N PRO A 41 -19.16 -39.13 -13.90
CA PRO A 41 -20.21 -39.72 -14.74
C PRO A 41 -19.67 -40.78 -15.72
N LEU A 42 -18.48 -40.54 -16.31
CA LEU A 42 -17.86 -41.48 -17.25
C LEU A 42 -17.48 -42.79 -16.56
N ALA A 43 -16.84 -42.71 -15.39
CA ALA A 43 -16.47 -43.87 -14.57
C ALA A 43 -17.70 -44.69 -14.16
N HIS A 44 -18.76 -44.03 -13.71
CA HIS A 44 -20.00 -44.71 -13.35
C HIS A 44 -20.62 -45.46 -14.53
N ARG A 45 -20.57 -44.87 -15.73
CA ARG A 45 -21.12 -45.52 -16.92
C ARG A 45 -20.29 -46.68 -17.43
N MET A 46 -18.96 -46.58 -17.38
CA MET A 46 -18.06 -47.64 -17.87
C MET A 46 -17.96 -48.83 -16.90
N TYR A 47 -17.91 -48.57 -15.59
CA TYR A 47 -17.60 -49.58 -14.58
C TYR A 47 -18.79 -49.89 -13.64
N GLY A 48 -19.89 -49.14 -13.72
CA GLY A 48 -21.04 -49.28 -12.83
C GLY A 48 -20.85 -48.68 -11.43
N HIS A 49 -19.64 -48.21 -11.09
CA HIS A 49 -19.33 -47.60 -9.79
C HIS A 49 -18.37 -46.41 -9.94
N TYR A 50 -18.34 -45.52 -8.96
CA TYR A 50 -17.46 -44.33 -8.94
C TYR A 50 -16.04 -44.65 -8.43
N TRP A 51 -15.82 -45.83 -7.86
CA TRP A 51 -14.53 -46.24 -7.29
C TRP A 51 -13.56 -46.73 -8.37
N THR A 52 -13.20 -45.85 -9.28
CA THR A 52 -12.15 -46.09 -10.27
C THR A 52 -10.91 -45.29 -9.86
N VAL A 53 -9.73 -45.54 -10.44
CA VAL A 53 -8.49 -44.87 -10.03
C VAL A 53 -8.47 -43.40 -10.51
N GLU A 54 -9.22 -43.10 -11.56
CA GLU A 54 -9.23 -41.80 -12.23
C GLU A 54 -10.07 -40.75 -11.49
N VAL A 55 -11.14 -41.15 -10.80
CA VAL A 55 -11.96 -40.24 -9.98
C VAL A 55 -11.18 -39.65 -8.78
N PRO A 56 -10.50 -40.43 -7.92
CA PRO A 56 -9.68 -39.88 -6.85
C PRO A 56 -8.48 -39.12 -7.40
N LEU A 57 -7.93 -39.47 -8.56
CA LEU A 57 -6.91 -38.68 -9.25
C LEU A 57 -7.44 -37.29 -9.65
N ALA A 58 -8.61 -37.21 -10.29
CA ALA A 58 -9.26 -35.95 -10.65
C ALA A 58 -9.51 -35.07 -9.43
N LEU A 59 -10.01 -35.68 -8.33
CA LEU A 59 -10.23 -34.96 -7.07
C LEU A 59 -8.92 -34.46 -6.45
N ALA A 60 -7.87 -35.27 -6.44
CA ALA A 60 -6.57 -34.89 -5.90
C ALA A 60 -5.95 -33.72 -6.70
N LEU A 61 -6.05 -33.76 -8.03
CA LEU A 61 -5.60 -32.68 -8.90
C LEU A 61 -6.41 -31.40 -8.71
N PHE A 62 -7.73 -31.50 -8.53
CA PHE A 62 -8.58 -30.36 -8.23
C PHE A 62 -8.17 -29.70 -6.90
N VAL A 63 -8.02 -30.48 -5.83
CA VAL A 63 -7.57 -29.97 -4.52
C VAL A 63 -6.19 -29.34 -4.63
N MET A 64 -5.26 -29.96 -5.35
CA MET A 64 -3.93 -29.44 -5.57
C MET A 64 -3.95 -28.13 -6.36
N SER A 65 -4.75 -28.04 -7.43
CA SER A 65 -4.91 -26.82 -8.23
C SER A 65 -5.44 -25.66 -7.39
N VAL A 66 -6.51 -25.88 -6.63
CA VAL A 66 -7.09 -24.88 -5.72
C VAL A 66 -6.07 -24.45 -4.66
N THR A 67 -5.34 -25.40 -4.08
CA THR A 67 -4.33 -25.11 -3.06
C THR A 67 -3.18 -24.28 -3.63
N LEU A 68 -2.67 -24.64 -4.82
CA LEU A 68 -1.59 -23.89 -5.47
C LEU A 68 -2.02 -22.48 -5.85
N GLN A 69 -3.20 -22.32 -6.47
CA GLN A 69 -3.75 -21.00 -6.80
C GLN A 69 -3.94 -20.15 -5.54
N LEU A 70 -4.53 -20.70 -4.48
CA LEU A 70 -4.77 -19.97 -3.24
C LEU A 70 -3.44 -19.61 -2.54
N CYS A 71 -2.48 -20.53 -2.45
CA CYS A 71 -1.19 -20.26 -1.82
C CYS A 71 -0.39 -19.20 -2.58
N LEU A 72 -0.29 -19.31 -3.91
CA LEU A 72 0.46 -18.35 -4.72
C LEU A 72 -0.16 -16.95 -4.62
N THR A 73 -1.48 -16.86 -4.65
CA THR A 73 -2.19 -15.58 -4.61
C THR A 73 -2.18 -14.94 -3.23
N LEU A 74 -2.35 -15.72 -2.15
CA LEU A 74 -2.24 -15.20 -0.79
C LEU A 74 -0.82 -14.74 -0.46
N ILE A 75 0.21 -15.52 -0.82
CA ILE A 75 1.59 -15.18 -0.48
C ILE A 75 2.02 -13.92 -1.24
N ALA A 76 1.76 -13.87 -2.55
CA ALA A 76 2.10 -12.70 -3.35
C ALA A 76 1.24 -11.48 -2.96
N GLY A 77 -0.07 -11.65 -2.84
CA GLY A 77 -1.00 -10.57 -2.52
C GLY A 77 -0.72 -9.92 -1.17
N THR A 78 -0.50 -10.70 -0.11
CA THR A 78 -0.29 -10.15 1.24
C THR A 78 1.03 -9.42 1.39
N HIS A 79 2.14 -9.98 0.90
CA HIS A 79 3.46 -9.36 1.01
C HIS A 79 3.49 -7.98 0.33
N ILE A 80 2.92 -7.87 -0.86
CA ILE A 80 2.99 -6.62 -1.64
C ILE A 80 2.04 -5.56 -1.09
N VAL A 81 0.83 -5.96 -0.67
CA VAL A 81 -0.09 -5.01 0.00
C VAL A 81 0.56 -4.46 1.26
N GLN A 82 1.16 -5.32 2.08
CA GLN A 82 1.80 -4.90 3.33
C GLN A 82 2.98 -3.96 3.08
N GLU A 83 3.86 -4.26 2.11
CA GLU A 83 5.02 -3.41 1.82
C GLU A 83 4.61 -2.00 1.36
N GLN A 84 3.56 -1.89 0.54
CA GLN A 84 3.04 -0.60 0.10
C GLN A 84 2.34 0.17 1.21
N GLU A 85 1.54 -0.53 2.02
CA GLU A 85 0.87 0.08 3.17
C GLU A 85 1.87 0.55 4.21
N ASP A 86 2.90 -0.24 4.51
CA ASP A 86 4.00 0.14 5.41
C ASP A 86 4.75 1.36 4.88
N MET A 87 5.08 1.38 3.57
CA MET A 87 5.70 2.56 2.95
C MET A 87 4.82 3.80 3.10
N ARG A 88 3.53 3.69 2.79
CA ARG A 88 2.59 4.82 2.83
C ARG A 88 2.34 5.31 4.26
N ALA A 89 2.11 4.39 5.19
CA ALA A 89 1.84 4.67 6.59
C ALA A 89 3.05 5.33 7.27
N THR A 90 4.27 4.91 6.92
CA THR A 90 5.50 5.52 7.44
C THR A 90 5.87 6.83 6.74
N LEU A 91 5.36 7.10 5.54
CA LEU A 91 5.61 8.36 4.84
C LEU A 91 4.62 9.46 5.28
N VAL A 92 3.32 9.20 5.23
CA VAL A 92 2.28 10.23 5.44
C VAL A 92 1.24 9.76 6.45
N ARG A 93 1.01 10.56 7.48
CA ARG A 93 -0.15 10.44 8.36
C ARG A 93 -1.15 11.55 8.08
N HIS A 94 -2.37 11.16 7.74
CA HIS A 94 -3.51 12.05 7.70
C HIS A 94 -4.16 12.10 9.08
N GLU A 95 -4.35 13.29 9.65
CA GLU A 95 -4.96 13.45 10.97
C GLU A 95 -6.44 12.99 11.02
N ASN A 96 -7.13 12.95 9.87
CA ASN A 96 -8.58 12.74 9.80
C ASN A 96 -9.01 11.42 9.12
N LEU A 97 -8.08 10.54 8.72
CA LEU A 97 -8.38 9.33 7.93
C LEU A 97 -7.98 8.05 8.67
N THR A 98 -8.37 7.91 9.94
CA THR A 98 -8.40 6.59 10.60
C THR A 98 -9.51 5.69 10.04
N GLU A 99 -10.46 6.23 9.27
CA GLU A 99 -11.36 5.44 8.41
C GLU A 99 -10.77 5.29 7.00
N SER A 100 -9.66 4.57 6.86
CA SER A 100 -9.26 4.09 5.55
C SER A 100 -10.21 2.96 5.12
N TYR A 101 -10.93 3.16 4.02
CA TYR A 101 -11.83 2.19 3.35
C TYR A 101 -11.26 0.77 3.19
N VAL A 102 -9.93 0.62 3.23
CA VAL A 102 -9.21 -0.64 3.12
C VAL A 102 -9.26 -1.44 4.43
N ALA A 103 -9.29 -0.80 5.60
CA ALA A 103 -9.57 -1.47 6.86
C ALA A 103 -11.00 -2.03 6.88
N VAL A 104 -11.98 -1.28 6.37
CA VAL A 104 -13.36 -1.76 6.22
C VAL A 104 -13.43 -2.98 5.29
N MET A 105 -12.62 -3.02 4.24
CA MET A 105 -12.64 -4.12 3.26
C MET A 105 -11.83 -5.34 3.70
N TRP A 106 -10.67 -5.18 4.35
CA TRP A 106 -9.97 -6.28 5.01
C TRP A 106 -10.79 -6.82 6.17
N ASP A 107 -11.47 -5.97 6.95
CA ASP A 107 -12.48 -6.39 7.92
C ASP A 107 -13.63 -7.16 7.24
N THR A 108 -13.96 -6.85 5.98
CA THR A 108 -15.00 -7.56 5.19
C THR A 108 -14.49 -8.89 4.61
N LEU A 109 -13.22 -9.00 4.26
CA LEU A 109 -12.59 -10.26 3.83
C LEU A 109 -12.31 -11.18 5.03
N GLU A 110 -11.95 -10.62 6.18
CA GLU A 110 -11.85 -11.31 7.46
C GLU A 110 -13.23 -11.76 7.97
N TYR A 111 -14.30 -11.06 7.57
CA TYR A 111 -15.70 -11.45 7.76
C TYR A 111 -16.09 -12.76 7.06
N LEU A 112 -15.37 -13.17 6.02
CA LEU A 112 -15.63 -14.42 5.27
C LEU A 112 -14.94 -15.65 5.88
N GLY A 113 -14.09 -15.48 6.90
CA GLY A 113 -13.50 -16.57 7.66
C GLY A 113 -14.47 -17.13 8.72
N PRO A 114 -14.73 -18.45 8.79
CA PRO A 114 -15.68 -19.04 9.75
C PRO A 114 -15.29 -18.87 11.23
N LYS A 115 -14.11 -18.32 11.53
CA LYS A 115 -13.65 -17.98 12.89
C LYS A 115 -13.84 -16.50 13.27
N GLY A 116 -14.13 -15.60 12.32
CA GLY A 116 -14.32 -14.17 12.59
C GLY A 116 -15.67 -13.84 13.26
N VAL A 117 -16.66 -14.72 13.10
CA VAL A 117 -18.04 -14.50 13.58
C VAL A 117 -18.15 -14.58 15.11
N ASP A 118 -17.34 -15.39 15.79
CA ASP A 118 -17.43 -15.55 17.25
C ASP A 118 -16.68 -14.46 18.04
N LEU A 119 -15.57 -13.94 17.51
CA LEU A 119 -14.92 -12.75 18.09
C LEU A 119 -15.77 -11.50 17.89
N ARG A 120 -16.41 -11.35 16.73
CA ARG A 120 -17.31 -10.23 16.46
C ARG A 120 -18.60 -10.33 17.26
N LYS A 121 -19.19 -11.50 17.52
CA LYS A 121 -20.35 -11.60 18.41
C LYS A 121 -20.00 -11.17 19.84
N ARG A 122 -18.79 -11.43 20.34
CA ARG A 122 -18.36 -10.89 21.64
C ARG A 122 -18.16 -9.36 21.59
N ALA A 123 -17.54 -8.84 20.54
CA ALA A 123 -17.33 -7.38 20.38
C ALA A 123 -18.65 -6.61 20.10
N GLN A 124 -19.56 -7.14 19.28
CA GLN A 124 -20.87 -6.55 18.99
C GLN A 124 -21.88 -6.77 20.11
N GLN A 125 -21.78 -7.83 20.91
CA GLN A 125 -22.66 -8.01 22.08
C GLN A 125 -22.24 -7.08 23.22
N GLU A 126 -20.96 -6.69 23.31
CA GLU A 126 -20.52 -5.55 24.12
C GLU A 126 -20.98 -4.20 23.52
N LEU A 127 -20.98 -4.05 22.19
CA LEU A 127 -21.43 -2.82 21.52
C LEU A 127 -22.96 -2.62 21.53
N LEU A 128 -23.75 -3.70 21.50
CA LEU A 128 -25.22 -3.66 21.40
C LEU A 128 -25.94 -3.68 22.75
N LEU A 129 -25.22 -3.93 23.85
CA LEU A 129 -25.71 -3.57 25.19
C LEU A 129 -25.40 -2.10 25.55
N GLY A 130 -24.74 -1.36 24.65
CA GLY A 130 -24.67 0.11 24.66
C GLY A 130 -26.00 0.73 24.21
N GLY A 131 -26.98 0.74 25.10
CA GLY A 131 -28.27 1.39 24.90
C GLY A 131 -28.15 2.89 24.69
N ASN A 132 -29.10 3.45 23.92
CA ASN A 132 -29.43 4.87 23.72
C ASN A 132 -28.67 5.86 24.63
N PHE A 133 -27.46 6.26 24.19
CA PHE A 133 -26.67 7.28 24.89
C PHE A 133 -27.02 8.66 24.34
N SER A 134 -28.11 9.21 24.89
CA SER A 134 -28.38 10.65 24.82
C SER A 134 -27.28 11.39 25.58
N GLN A 135 -26.36 12.00 24.83
CA GLN A 135 -25.77 13.33 25.07
C GLN A 135 -25.73 13.86 26.52
N ASP A 136 -25.17 13.10 27.45
CA ASP A 136 -24.84 13.56 28.81
C ASP A 136 -23.57 12.82 29.28
N TYR A 137 -22.47 13.01 28.54
CA TYR A 137 -21.16 12.47 28.90
C TYR A 137 -20.57 13.31 30.03
N ARG A 138 -20.96 12.99 31.27
CA ARG A 138 -20.20 13.38 32.46
C ARG A 138 -18.75 12.98 32.26
N SER A 139 -17.86 13.93 32.51
CA SER A 139 -16.40 13.76 32.51
C SER A 139 -15.98 12.64 33.46
N GLU A 140 -15.80 11.43 32.95
CA GLU A 140 -14.82 10.54 33.57
C GLU A 140 -13.46 11.19 33.43
N ASN A 141 -12.71 11.26 34.53
CA ASN A 141 -11.43 11.93 34.66
C ASN A 141 -10.40 11.36 33.68
N TYR A 142 -10.38 11.83 32.43
CA TYR A 142 -9.26 11.58 31.53
C TYR A 142 -8.05 12.30 32.10
N THR A 143 -7.16 11.56 32.74
CA THR A 143 -5.87 12.06 33.22
C THR A 143 -4.98 12.30 32.01
N CYS A 144 -5.10 13.47 31.41
CA CYS A 144 -4.16 13.90 30.40
C CYS A 144 -2.79 14.17 31.07
N CYS A 145 -1.71 13.89 30.35
CA CYS A 145 -0.35 14.04 30.88
C CYS A 145 0.14 15.49 30.69
N ARG A 146 0.74 16.07 31.74
CA ARG A 146 1.39 17.40 31.72
C ARG A 146 2.87 17.33 32.07
N GLY A 147 3.65 18.18 31.39
CA GLY A 147 5.05 18.44 31.68
C GLY A 147 5.99 17.60 30.83
N ALA A 148 7.29 17.82 31.01
CA ALA A 148 8.32 17.22 30.16
C ALA A 148 8.25 15.68 30.12
N ALA A 149 7.87 15.02 31.22
CA ALA A 149 7.78 13.55 31.29
C ALA A 149 6.75 12.94 30.32
N CYS A 150 5.85 13.76 29.78
CA CYS A 150 4.79 13.32 28.88
C CYS A 150 5.18 13.34 27.40
N ALA A 151 6.36 13.85 27.05
CA ALA A 151 6.80 13.83 25.66
C ALA A 151 6.90 12.38 25.15
N GLY A 152 6.27 12.12 24.00
CA GLY A 152 6.17 10.78 23.43
C GLY A 152 5.01 9.93 23.94
N THR A 153 4.20 10.42 24.89
CA THR A 153 2.94 9.76 25.29
C THR A 153 1.79 10.18 24.37
N GLU A 154 0.80 9.31 24.17
CA GLU A 154 -0.28 9.56 23.21
C GLU A 154 -1.33 10.60 23.68
N GLN A 155 -1.32 11.00 24.95
CA GLN A 155 -2.38 11.84 25.54
C GLN A 155 -1.83 13.07 26.26
N CYS A 156 -1.46 14.08 25.46
CA CYS A 156 -1.10 15.40 25.96
C CYS A 156 -2.34 16.18 26.42
N CYS A 157 -2.25 16.87 27.56
CA CYS A 157 -3.28 17.85 27.92
C CYS A 157 -3.33 19.01 26.90
N PRO A 158 -4.54 19.48 26.50
CA PRO A 158 -4.67 20.75 25.82
C PRO A 158 -4.14 21.89 26.71
N SER A 159 -3.51 22.88 26.09
CA SER A 159 -3.03 24.09 26.80
C SER A 159 -4.22 24.77 27.49
N LEU A 160 -4.04 25.13 28.77
CA LEU A 160 -5.05 25.75 29.60
C LEU A 160 -5.46 27.18 29.16
N ASP A 161 -4.73 27.80 28.22
CA ASP A 161 -4.85 29.25 27.93
C ASP A 161 -5.40 29.61 26.54
N VAL A 162 -6.01 28.67 25.81
CA VAL A 162 -6.53 28.95 24.45
C VAL A 162 -7.91 29.63 24.47
N ALA A 163 -8.01 30.78 25.13
CA ALA A 163 -9.10 31.74 24.89
C ALA A 163 -8.68 32.90 23.96
N GLN A 164 -7.37 33.15 23.71
CA GLN A 164 -6.98 34.40 23.03
C GLN A 164 -5.83 34.37 22.00
N ILE A 165 -5.19 33.24 21.69
CA ILE A 165 -4.07 33.25 20.71
C ILE A 165 -4.50 32.69 19.35
N ARG A 166 -4.63 33.57 18.34
CA ARG A 166 -4.76 33.18 16.91
C ARG A 166 -3.41 32.69 16.36
N VAL A 167 -3.00 31.50 16.76
CA VAL A 167 -2.20 30.62 15.87
C VAL A 167 -3.22 29.85 15.02
N PRO A 168 -2.97 29.49 13.75
CA PRO A 168 -3.76 28.44 13.10
C PRO A 168 -3.66 27.18 13.97
N THR A 169 -4.69 26.94 14.79
CA THR A 169 -4.74 25.86 15.75
C THR A 169 -4.91 24.53 15.02
N LEU A 170 -3.93 23.64 15.18
CA LEU A 170 -4.09 22.20 14.99
C LEU A 170 -5.24 21.73 15.90
N ASN A 171 -6.39 21.41 15.33
CA ASN A 171 -7.48 20.75 16.06
C ASN A 171 -7.15 19.25 16.13
N HIS A 172 -6.56 18.84 17.25
CA HIS A 172 -6.36 17.42 17.56
C HIS A 172 -7.70 16.79 17.97
N THR A 173 -8.35 16.06 17.07
CA THR A 173 -9.49 15.18 17.39
C THR A 173 -9.06 13.70 17.41
N ARG A 174 -8.69 13.25 18.62
CA ARG A 174 -9.11 12.03 19.37
C ARG A 174 -9.48 10.71 18.63
N TRP A 175 -8.83 9.62 19.05
CA TRP A 175 -9.28 8.21 19.34
C TRP A 175 -8.40 7.10 18.75
N GLY A 176 -8.20 6.03 19.55
CA GLY A 176 -7.35 4.87 19.26
C GLY A 176 -7.94 3.53 19.73
N SER A 177 -7.07 2.52 19.77
CA SER A 177 -7.16 1.23 20.49
C SER A 177 -8.21 0.20 20.08
N VAL A 178 -7.97 -0.52 18.96
CA VAL A 178 -8.42 -1.93 18.75
C VAL A 178 -7.35 -2.79 18.04
N ALA A 179 -6.36 -2.20 17.35
CA ALA A 179 -5.43 -2.95 16.48
C ALA A 179 -4.40 -3.87 17.19
N HIS A 180 -4.25 -3.81 18.52
CA HIS A 180 -3.09 -4.39 19.20
C HIS A 180 -3.19 -5.90 19.53
N GLN A 181 -4.30 -6.58 19.22
CA GLN A 181 -4.50 -8.00 19.55
C GLN A 181 -4.36 -8.97 18.37
N LEU A 182 -4.36 -8.49 17.12
CA LEU A 182 -4.33 -9.33 15.92
C LEU A 182 -2.93 -9.48 15.28
N GLU A 183 -2.04 -8.49 15.45
CA GLU A 183 -0.66 -8.54 14.93
C GLU A 183 0.20 -9.66 15.55
N SER A 184 -0.11 -10.06 16.78
CA SER A 184 0.65 -11.06 17.53
C SER A 184 0.60 -12.47 16.92
N PHE A 185 -0.38 -12.76 16.05
CA PHE A 185 -0.54 -14.09 15.44
C PHE A 185 0.15 -14.24 14.07
N MET A 186 0.33 -13.15 13.32
CA MET A 186 0.97 -13.18 11.99
C MET A 186 2.50 -13.06 12.05
N LEU A 187 3.07 -12.58 13.16
CA LEU A 187 4.51 -12.40 13.35
C LEU A 187 5.30 -13.71 13.58
N ALA A 188 4.66 -14.87 13.61
CA ALA A 188 5.33 -16.17 13.76
C ALA A 188 5.93 -16.74 12.46
N MET A 189 5.81 -16.05 11.31
CA MET A 189 6.36 -16.51 10.02
C MET A 189 7.29 -15.51 9.31
N LYS A 190 8.05 -14.71 10.06
CA LYS A 190 9.10 -13.85 9.48
C LYS A 190 10.44 -14.60 9.41
N LYS A 191 10.78 -15.11 8.22
CA LYS A 191 12.16 -15.52 7.88
C LYS A 191 12.98 -14.30 7.43
N PRO A 192 14.29 -14.26 7.70
CA PRO A 192 15.15 -13.16 7.28
C PRO A 192 15.27 -13.12 5.75
N GLY A 193 14.94 -11.95 5.17
CA GLY A 193 15.14 -11.65 3.76
C GLY A 193 16.63 -11.61 3.41
N LYS A 194 16.98 -12.20 2.27
CA LYS A 194 18.34 -12.22 1.73
C LYS A 194 18.73 -10.82 1.26
N ALA A 195 19.80 -10.29 1.85
CA ALA A 195 20.50 -9.11 1.34
C ALA A 195 20.98 -9.33 -0.10
N SER A 196 20.69 -8.36 -0.97
CA SER A 196 21.38 -8.22 -2.25
C SER A 196 22.86 -7.95 -1.97
N THR A 197 23.72 -8.68 -2.65
CA THR A 197 25.16 -8.69 -2.45
C THR A 197 25.79 -7.44 -3.09
N SER A 198 25.86 -6.35 -2.33
CA SER A 198 26.92 -5.36 -2.48
C SER A 198 28.10 -5.82 -1.62
N LYS A 199 29.10 -6.44 -2.25
CA LYS A 199 30.40 -6.74 -1.62
C LYS A 199 31.09 -5.42 -1.29
N ASP A 200 31.23 -5.15 0.00
CA ASP A 200 32.39 -4.53 0.68
C ASP A 200 31.92 -3.63 1.82
N ALA A 201 31.75 -4.20 3.02
CA ALA A 201 32.04 -3.56 4.31
C ALA A 201 31.78 -4.54 5.47
N SER A 202 32.62 -4.43 6.49
CA SER A 202 32.82 -5.36 7.61
C SER A 202 31.57 -5.75 8.39
N LYS A 203 31.48 -7.07 8.64
CA LYS A 203 30.46 -7.77 9.40
C LYS A 203 30.70 -7.64 10.91
N GLN A 204 29.80 -6.97 11.62
CA GLN A 204 29.63 -7.11 13.06
C GLN A 204 28.14 -7.42 13.31
N GLU A 205 27.81 -8.72 13.28
CA GLU A 205 26.50 -9.26 13.65
C GLU A 205 26.42 -9.32 15.17
N GLY A 206 25.64 -8.43 15.77
CA GLY A 206 25.15 -8.55 17.14
C GLY A 206 23.70 -9.02 17.12
N ASP A 207 23.44 -10.18 17.71
CA ASP A 207 22.11 -10.73 17.98
C ASP A 207 21.43 -9.91 19.10
N ASP A 208 20.57 -8.95 18.74
CA ASP A 208 19.67 -8.27 19.69
C ASP A 208 18.21 -8.63 19.39
N ALA A 209 17.77 -9.76 19.95
CA ALA A 209 16.38 -10.17 20.03
C ALA A 209 15.68 -9.40 21.17
N GLY A 210 15.27 -8.17 20.91
CA GLY A 210 14.57 -7.34 21.88
C GLY A 210 14.13 -5.98 21.33
N GLY A 211 13.87 -5.90 20.02
CA GLY A 211 13.40 -4.66 19.39
C GLY A 211 11.99 -4.36 19.86
N SER A 212 11.85 -3.48 20.86
CA SER A 212 10.62 -2.72 21.06
C SER A 212 10.24 -2.18 19.68
N THR A 213 9.03 -2.50 19.23
CA THR A 213 8.38 -1.88 18.07
C THR A 213 8.27 -0.40 18.36
N ALA A 214 9.37 0.33 18.17
CA ALA A 214 9.41 1.76 18.26
C ALA A 214 8.40 2.25 17.23
N LEU A 215 7.25 2.72 17.73
CA LEU A 215 6.15 3.22 16.93
C LEU A 215 6.73 4.03 15.76
N LEU A 216 6.53 3.51 14.56
CA LEU A 216 7.09 4.08 13.33
C LEU A 216 6.38 5.40 13.07
N LEU A 217 6.86 6.47 13.70
CA LEU A 217 6.32 7.81 13.49
C LEU A 217 6.43 8.16 11.99
N PRO A 218 5.34 8.64 11.39
CA PRO A 218 5.31 9.06 9.99
C PRO A 218 6.32 10.19 9.77
N VAL A 219 6.89 10.24 8.57
CA VAL A 219 7.80 11.33 8.17
C VAL A 219 7.04 12.65 8.02
N CYS A 220 5.86 12.61 7.41
CA CYS A 220 5.03 13.77 7.14
C CYS A 220 3.69 13.68 7.86
N ILE A 221 3.24 14.81 8.40
CA ILE A 221 1.91 14.99 9.00
C ILE A 221 1.12 15.98 8.14
N VAL A 222 -0.10 15.61 7.76
CA VAL A 222 -0.99 16.47 6.96
C VAL A 222 -2.03 17.11 7.87
N THR A 223 -1.97 18.43 8.02
CA THR A 223 -2.95 19.24 8.76
C THR A 223 -3.56 20.28 7.82
N GLY A 224 -4.87 20.25 7.61
CA GLY A 224 -5.58 21.27 6.81
C GLY A 224 -5.08 21.41 5.37
N GLY A 225 -4.60 20.31 4.76
CA GLY A 225 -4.03 20.31 3.40
C GLY A 225 -2.58 20.80 3.32
N ILE A 226 -1.98 21.18 4.46
CA ILE A 226 -0.56 21.53 4.57
C ILE A 226 0.18 20.32 5.15
N MET A 227 1.27 19.94 4.51
CA MET A 227 2.16 18.85 4.91
C MET A 227 3.35 19.41 5.69
N SER A 228 3.50 18.97 6.92
CA SER A 228 4.70 19.18 7.72
C SER A 228 5.54 17.91 7.69
N CYS A 229 6.63 17.94 6.93
CA CYS A 229 7.65 16.88 6.92
C CYS A 229 8.89 17.27 7.70
N MET A 230 8.87 18.37 8.47
CA MET A 230 10.02 18.85 9.25
C MET A 230 10.24 17.97 10.50
N PRO A 231 11.48 17.86 10.99
CA PRO A 231 11.71 17.19 12.27
C PRO A 231 10.95 17.95 13.38
N PRO A 232 10.30 17.25 14.32
CA PRO A 232 9.41 17.92 15.29
C PRO A 232 10.08 18.99 16.14
N SER A 233 11.39 18.86 16.39
CA SER A 233 12.21 19.83 17.09
C SER A 233 12.34 21.19 16.40
N VAL A 234 12.13 21.28 15.07
CA VAL A 234 12.15 22.56 14.34
C VAL A 234 10.93 23.43 14.68
N LEU A 235 9.82 22.83 15.12
CA LEU A 235 8.62 23.58 15.53
C LEU A 235 8.86 24.50 16.75
N VAL A 236 9.96 24.30 17.47
CA VAL A 236 10.40 25.11 18.61
C VAL A 236 10.82 26.53 18.17
N GLU A 237 11.17 26.71 16.90
CA GLU A 237 11.65 27.97 16.32
C GLU A 237 10.72 29.16 16.58
N GLY A 238 9.41 28.94 16.44
CA GLY A 238 8.39 29.99 16.55
C GLY A 238 7.84 30.16 17.96
N ALA A 239 8.38 29.45 18.93
CA ALA A 239 7.79 29.32 20.27
C ALA A 239 8.57 30.09 21.36
N TRP A 240 9.41 31.07 21.03
CA TRP A 240 10.23 31.82 22.01
C TRP A 240 9.44 32.27 23.24
N ASP A 241 8.27 32.89 23.02
CA ASP A 241 7.43 33.41 24.11
C ASP A 241 6.84 32.30 25.01
N GLN A 242 6.85 31.04 24.56
CA GLN A 242 6.46 29.86 25.36
C GLN A 242 7.67 29.19 26.03
N LEU A 243 8.89 29.51 25.59
CA LEU A 243 10.14 28.95 26.12
C LEU A 243 10.74 29.82 27.23
N ASP A 244 10.65 31.14 27.08
CA ASP A 244 11.10 32.16 28.05
C ASP A 244 9.92 32.56 28.95
N LEU A 245 9.66 31.74 29.96
CA LEU A 245 8.45 31.80 30.78
C LEU A 245 8.48 32.98 31.75
N ASN A 246 9.68 33.36 32.19
CA ASN A 246 9.88 34.47 33.11
C ASN A 246 10.10 35.82 32.38
N GLY A 247 10.28 35.81 31.06
CA GLY A 247 10.49 36.99 30.24
C GLY A 247 11.83 37.69 30.48
N ASP A 248 12.83 36.97 30.98
CA ASP A 248 14.15 37.53 31.29
C ASP A 248 15.07 37.66 30.06
N GLY A 249 14.56 37.23 28.89
CA GLY A 249 15.27 37.26 27.62
C GLY A 249 16.25 36.10 27.45
N LYS A 250 16.14 35.04 28.26
CA LYS A 250 16.97 33.84 28.18
C LYS A 250 16.09 32.62 28.36
N TRP A 251 16.25 31.66 27.46
CA TRP A 251 15.68 30.34 27.66
C TRP A 251 16.63 29.53 28.55
N SER A 252 16.20 29.11 29.72
CA SER A 252 17.01 28.40 30.71
C SER A 252 16.74 26.89 30.72
N LEU A 253 17.71 26.12 31.26
CA LEU A 253 17.54 24.67 31.43
C LEU A 253 16.35 24.34 32.36
N ALA A 254 16.10 25.18 33.36
CA ALA A 254 15.00 25.00 34.31
C ALA A 254 13.64 25.13 33.60
N GLU A 255 13.46 26.17 32.78
CA GLU A 255 12.22 26.37 32.01
C GLU A 255 11.98 25.23 31.01
N ALA A 256 13.03 24.74 30.35
CA ALA A 256 12.95 23.59 29.46
C ALA A 256 12.53 22.29 30.18
N GLY A 257 12.89 22.14 31.46
CA GLY A 257 12.49 20.99 32.29
C GLY A 257 11.07 21.11 32.85
N GLU A 258 10.62 22.33 33.16
CA GLU A 258 9.27 22.58 33.67
C GLU A 258 8.19 22.39 32.59
N ASP A 259 8.43 22.89 31.36
CA ASP A 259 7.51 22.83 30.21
C ASP A 259 6.03 23.05 30.60
N PRO A 260 5.67 24.16 31.26
CA PRO A 260 4.30 24.37 31.76
C PRO A 260 3.29 24.54 30.62
N ALA A 261 3.74 24.95 29.44
CA ALA A 261 2.93 25.02 28.22
C ALA A 261 2.62 23.64 27.63
N ASN A 262 3.22 22.57 28.18
CA ASN A 262 3.14 21.19 27.68
C ASN A 262 3.56 21.11 26.20
N PHE A 263 4.47 21.99 25.78
CA PHE A 263 4.86 22.17 24.40
C PHE A 263 5.69 20.98 23.91
N GLY A 264 6.56 20.42 24.75
CA GLY A 264 7.31 19.20 24.48
C GLY A 264 6.41 18.00 24.18
N CYS A 265 5.31 17.86 24.92
CA CYS A 265 4.29 16.84 24.65
C CYS A 265 3.65 17.04 23.27
N ARG A 266 3.23 18.27 22.95
CA ARG A 266 2.58 18.61 21.66
C ARG A 266 3.47 18.33 20.45
N ILE A 267 4.78 18.56 20.56
CA ILE A 267 5.73 18.27 19.48
C ILE A 267 6.29 16.84 19.55
N GLY A 268 6.02 16.10 20.62
CA GLY A 268 6.52 14.72 20.82
C GLY A 268 8.02 14.64 21.13
N VAL A 269 8.62 15.69 21.70
CA VAL A 269 10.06 15.73 22.04
C VAL A 269 10.26 16.45 23.38
N HIS A 270 11.09 15.90 24.26
CA HIS A 270 11.44 16.55 25.52
C HIS A 270 12.16 17.89 25.26
N LEU A 271 11.63 18.99 25.81
CA LEU A 271 12.24 20.31 25.63
C LEU A 271 13.64 20.42 26.25
N GLU A 272 13.90 19.71 27.34
CA GLU A 272 15.23 19.64 27.94
C GLU A 272 16.27 19.07 26.95
N ASP A 273 15.91 18.04 26.18
CA ASP A 273 16.81 17.46 25.16
C ASP A 273 17.04 18.43 24.00
N VAL A 274 15.99 19.14 23.57
CA VAL A 274 16.11 20.20 22.56
C VAL A 274 17.03 21.30 23.07
N PHE A 275 16.86 21.77 24.31
CA PHE A 275 17.70 22.81 24.92
C PHE A 275 19.17 22.39 24.99
N ARG A 276 19.44 21.17 25.47
CA ARG A 276 20.80 20.64 25.57
C ARG A 276 21.43 20.47 24.20
N ALA A 277 20.67 20.03 23.20
CA ALA A 277 21.11 19.96 21.81
C ALA A 277 21.40 21.35 21.24
N ALA A 278 20.53 22.34 21.47
CA ALA A 278 20.75 23.71 21.03
C ALA A 278 22.08 24.28 21.56
N CYS A 279 22.37 24.09 22.85
CA CYS A 279 23.65 24.49 23.43
C CYS A 279 24.84 23.77 22.78
N ARG A 280 24.74 22.45 22.52
CA ARG A 280 25.81 21.68 21.84
C ARG A 280 26.03 22.17 20.41
N GLY A 281 24.94 22.42 19.67
CA GLY A 281 24.98 22.95 18.32
C GLY A 281 25.65 24.31 18.23
N LEU A 282 25.30 25.24 19.14
CA LEU A 282 25.94 26.55 19.22
C LEU A 282 27.44 26.46 19.54
N VAL A 283 27.82 25.59 20.48
CA VAL A 283 29.24 25.31 20.81
C VAL A 283 29.98 24.74 19.61
N LYS A 284 29.35 23.81 18.89
CA LYS A 284 29.93 23.17 17.70
C LYS A 284 30.10 24.17 16.54
N ASP A 285 29.08 24.99 16.25
CA ASP A 285 29.14 26.04 15.22
C ASP A 285 30.26 27.05 15.53
N ALA A 286 30.37 27.52 16.77
CA ALA A 286 31.45 28.43 17.16
C ALA A 286 32.85 27.79 17.03
N ALA A 287 33.00 26.53 17.46
CA ALA A 287 34.26 25.80 17.34
C ALA A 287 34.67 25.58 15.89
N ASP A 288 33.73 25.22 15.02
CA ASP A 288 33.99 24.98 13.60
C ASP A 288 34.31 26.28 12.87
N ASN A 289 33.67 27.40 13.22
CA ASN A 289 34.01 28.71 12.66
C ASN A 289 35.42 29.17 13.06
N LEU A 290 35.82 28.93 14.31
CA LEU A 290 37.19 29.20 14.78
C LEU A 290 38.22 28.33 14.03
N ALA A 291 37.92 27.04 13.85
CA ALA A 291 38.80 26.10 13.14
C ALA A 291 39.01 26.48 11.66
N SER A 292 38.00 27.06 11.03
CA SER A 292 38.07 27.55 9.65
C SER A 292 38.75 28.93 9.51
N GLY A 293 39.30 29.49 10.59
CA GLY A 293 40.01 30.78 10.56
C GLY A 293 39.09 32.01 10.51
N TRP A 294 37.78 31.82 10.71
CA TRP A 294 36.81 32.91 10.73
C TRP A 294 36.61 33.45 12.15
N PHE A 295 36.15 34.70 12.25
CA PHE A 295 35.79 35.30 13.53
C PHE A 295 34.63 34.52 14.15
N GLY A 296 34.95 33.65 15.11
CA GLY A 296 33.94 32.96 15.93
C GLY A 296 33.20 33.96 16.81
N VAL A 297 31.87 33.86 16.83
CA VAL A 297 31.03 34.61 17.78
C VAL A 297 31.39 34.14 19.20
N PRO A 298 31.81 35.04 20.11
CA PRO A 298 32.22 34.66 21.45
C PRO A 298 31.02 34.12 22.25
N LEU A 299 31.01 32.82 22.55
CA LEU A 299 29.87 32.22 23.24
C LEU A 299 29.75 32.68 24.70
N PRO A 300 28.53 33.04 25.17
CA PRO A 300 28.27 33.34 26.56
C PRO A 300 28.58 32.13 27.44
N ARG A 301 29.12 32.37 28.64
CA ARG A 301 29.39 31.31 29.61
C ARG A 301 28.16 30.47 29.94
N SER A 302 26.96 31.07 29.87
CA SER A 302 25.70 30.34 30.11
C SER A 302 25.41 29.29 29.04
N VAL A 303 25.74 29.56 27.76
CA VAL A 303 25.58 28.59 26.66
C VAL A 303 26.63 27.49 26.78
N MET A 304 27.90 27.86 27.03
CA MET A 304 28.99 26.89 27.21
C MET A 304 28.74 25.94 28.38
N ARG A 305 28.18 26.45 29.49
CA ARG A 305 27.80 25.65 30.67
C ARG A 305 26.43 25.00 30.56
N ARG A 306 25.70 25.21 29.45
CA ARG A 306 24.35 24.68 29.21
C ARG A 306 23.35 25.06 30.31
N THR A 307 23.43 26.31 30.81
CA THR A 307 22.53 26.82 31.85
C THR A 307 21.42 27.69 31.26
N ALA A 308 21.73 28.52 30.26
CA ALA A 308 20.76 29.37 29.58
C ALA A 308 21.25 29.86 28.20
N ILE A 309 20.32 30.02 27.27
CA ILE A 309 20.50 30.54 25.91
C ILE A 309 19.88 31.96 25.85
N PRO A 310 20.69 33.02 25.78
CA PRO A 310 20.17 34.38 25.57
C PRO A 310 19.45 34.51 24.23
N ARG A 311 18.45 35.39 24.15
CA ARG A 311 17.63 35.60 22.94
C ARG A 311 18.44 35.80 21.66
N ALA A 312 19.52 36.59 21.70
CA ALA A 312 20.39 36.79 20.53
C ALA A 312 20.99 35.47 20.00
N TYR A 313 21.39 34.56 20.90
CA TYR A 313 21.92 33.24 20.56
C TYR A 313 20.84 32.24 20.19
N PHE A 314 19.62 32.40 20.71
CA PHE A 314 18.48 31.64 20.25
C PHE A 314 18.16 31.96 18.78
N GLU A 315 18.21 33.24 18.40
CA GLU A 315 18.05 33.63 16.99
C GLU A 315 19.16 33.03 16.13
N VAL A 316 20.39 32.94 16.64
CA VAL A 316 21.48 32.23 15.96
C VAL A 316 21.14 30.75 15.77
N TRP A 317 20.67 30.07 16.80
CA TRP A 317 20.27 28.66 16.73
C TRP A 317 19.06 28.45 15.80
N ARG A 318 18.11 29.38 15.77
CA ARG A 318 16.93 29.36 14.90
C ARG A 318 17.27 29.24 13.42
N GLY A 319 18.30 29.94 12.92
CA GLY A 319 18.72 29.72 11.53
C GLY A 319 19.41 28.38 11.29
N ILE A 320 20.09 27.81 12.31
CA ILE A 320 20.61 26.44 12.22
C ILE A 320 19.43 25.48 12.08
N LEU A 321 18.40 25.60 12.93
CA LEU A 321 17.19 24.79 12.85
C LEU A 321 16.55 24.83 11.46
N ALA A 322 16.39 26.04 10.91
CA ALA A 322 15.77 26.24 9.61
C ALA A 322 16.60 25.57 8.49
N LEU A 323 17.93 25.60 8.55
CA LEU A 323 18.79 24.86 7.61
C LEU A 323 18.73 23.33 7.84
N CYS A 324 18.63 22.89 9.09
CA CYS A 324 18.56 21.47 9.46
C CYS A 324 17.25 20.78 9.10
N VAL A 325 16.27 21.50 8.54
CA VAL A 325 15.13 20.88 7.85
C VAL A 325 15.62 20.04 6.67
N HIS A 326 16.71 20.48 6.02
CA HIS A 326 17.45 19.67 5.07
C HIS A 326 18.28 18.62 5.82
N THR A 327 18.44 17.44 5.21
CA THR A 327 19.03 16.28 5.88
C THR A 327 20.24 15.69 5.17
N ASP A 328 20.49 16.10 3.93
CA ASP A 328 21.56 15.56 3.09
C ASP A 328 22.42 16.69 2.53
N THR A 329 23.74 16.53 2.62
CA THR A 329 24.74 17.47 2.11
C THR A 329 24.62 17.71 0.61
N ALA A 330 24.14 16.71 -0.13
CA ALA A 330 24.01 16.84 -1.57
C ALA A 330 22.98 17.95 -1.94
N GLN A 331 22.05 18.28 -1.04
CA GLN A 331 21.08 19.36 -1.26
C GLN A 331 21.68 20.77 -1.18
N CYS A 332 22.94 20.94 -0.78
CA CYS A 332 23.52 22.27 -0.58
C CYS A 332 23.49 23.15 -1.83
N GLY A 333 23.68 22.59 -3.03
CA GLY A 333 23.51 23.34 -4.27
C GLY A 333 22.06 23.78 -4.51
N ASP A 334 21.08 22.93 -4.22
CA ASP A 334 19.66 23.31 -4.29
C ASP A 334 19.33 24.43 -3.28
N ILE A 335 19.85 24.35 -2.06
CA ILE A 335 19.65 25.36 -1.00
C ILE A 335 20.21 26.71 -1.42
N ILE A 336 21.43 26.74 -1.98
CA ILE A 336 22.04 27.97 -2.51
C ILE A 336 21.23 28.51 -3.68
N SER A 337 20.82 27.66 -4.63
CA SER A 337 20.07 28.09 -5.81
C SER A 337 18.74 28.79 -5.50
N ARG A 338 18.14 28.48 -4.33
CA ARG A 338 16.90 29.10 -3.83
C ARG A 338 17.11 30.48 -3.20
N GLY A 339 18.36 30.92 -3.07
CA GLY A 339 18.73 32.19 -2.47
C GLY A 339 18.71 32.18 -0.94
N THR A 340 18.80 31.00 -0.32
CA THR A 340 18.87 30.84 1.15
C THR A 340 20.02 31.63 1.78
N PHE A 341 21.12 31.80 1.03
CA PHE A 341 22.33 32.49 1.48
C PHE A 341 22.50 33.90 0.88
N ASP A 342 21.57 34.40 0.06
CA ASP A 342 21.74 35.67 -0.64
C ASP A 342 21.96 36.85 0.33
N GLY A 343 21.12 36.97 1.36
CA GLY A 343 21.31 37.97 2.42
C GLY A 343 22.64 37.82 3.17
N ALA A 344 23.14 36.58 3.34
CA ALA A 344 24.44 36.31 3.97
C ALA A 344 25.62 36.70 3.09
N LEU A 345 25.44 36.69 1.76
CA LEU A 345 26.46 37.09 0.78
C LEU A 345 26.48 38.60 0.50
N SER A 346 25.57 39.36 1.11
CA SER A 346 25.56 40.81 0.98
C SER A 346 26.83 41.44 1.57
N SER A 347 27.36 42.49 0.93
CA SER A 347 28.56 43.19 1.42
C SER A 347 28.42 43.75 2.84
N LYS A 348 27.17 43.96 3.31
CA LYS A 348 26.86 44.39 4.67
C LYS A 348 27.11 43.29 5.70
N SER A 349 27.01 42.02 5.32
CA SER A 349 27.30 40.92 6.23
C SER A 349 28.81 40.82 6.51
N ASN A 350 29.67 41.11 5.53
CA ASN A 350 31.12 40.99 5.65
C ASN A 350 31.56 39.67 6.32
N GLY A 351 30.90 38.55 5.97
CA GLY A 351 31.15 37.25 6.58
C GLY A 351 30.77 37.15 8.07
N THR A 352 29.77 37.92 8.53
CA THR A 352 29.32 37.97 9.94
C THR A 352 29.06 36.61 10.55
N ARG A 353 28.59 35.64 9.75
CA ARG A 353 28.29 34.29 10.23
C ARG A 353 28.71 33.23 9.23
N GLY A 354 29.29 32.14 9.75
CA GLY A 354 29.74 31.01 8.94
C GLY A 354 30.97 31.30 8.08
N GLY A 355 31.48 32.54 8.10
CA GLY A 355 32.55 32.97 7.21
C GLY A 355 32.13 33.09 5.75
N MET A 356 30.84 33.27 5.47
CA MET A 356 30.33 33.28 4.10
C MET A 356 30.62 34.63 3.44
N VAL A 357 31.52 34.62 2.46
CA VAL A 357 31.92 35.81 1.69
C VAL A 357 31.59 35.62 0.20
N ASP A 358 31.53 34.37 -0.25
CA ASP A 358 31.29 33.95 -1.62
C ASP A 358 30.47 32.66 -1.67
N LEU A 359 30.08 32.22 -2.87
CA LEU A 359 29.30 31.00 -3.06
C LEU A 359 30.01 29.73 -2.56
N ASP A 360 31.35 29.67 -2.66
CA ASP A 360 32.13 28.51 -2.25
C ASP A 360 32.16 28.36 -0.72
N THR A 361 32.33 29.47 0.00
CA THR A 361 32.25 29.50 1.47
C THR A 361 30.83 29.24 1.99
N ALA A 362 29.79 29.67 1.26
CA ALA A 362 28.41 29.31 1.56
C ALA A 362 28.15 27.80 1.39
N MET A 363 28.68 27.20 0.31
CA MET A 363 28.62 25.75 0.09
C MET A 363 29.32 24.99 1.22
N ALA A 364 30.56 25.39 1.56
CA ALA A 364 31.32 24.78 2.65
C ALA A 364 30.60 24.90 4.00
N TYR A 365 29.92 26.02 4.28
CA TYR A 365 29.11 26.17 5.48
C TYR A 365 27.94 25.18 5.51
N CYS A 366 27.21 25.06 4.41
CA CYS A 366 26.11 24.12 4.28
C CYS A 366 26.56 22.66 4.46
N GLU A 367 27.67 22.26 3.83
CA GLU A 367 28.20 20.90 3.93
C GLU A 367 28.59 20.55 5.37
N ARG A 368 29.28 21.46 6.08
CA ARG A 368 29.61 21.28 7.51
C ARG A 368 28.38 21.11 8.38
N LEU A 369 27.28 21.79 8.02
CA LEU A 369 26.05 21.77 8.77
C LEU A 369 25.29 20.44 8.60
N LEU A 370 25.19 19.95 7.35
CA LEU A 370 24.40 18.77 6.99
C LEU A 370 25.17 17.43 7.04
N THR A 371 26.50 17.45 7.11
CA THR A 371 27.29 16.21 7.14
C THR A 371 26.95 15.36 8.39
N PRO A 372 26.97 14.02 8.30
CA PRO A 372 26.82 13.16 9.48
C PRO A 372 27.84 13.49 10.59
N GLY A 373 27.35 13.73 11.80
CA GLY A 373 28.13 14.25 12.94
C GLY A 373 28.38 15.76 12.90
N GLY A 374 27.85 16.46 11.91
CA GLY A 374 27.97 17.90 11.69
C GLY A 374 27.14 18.74 12.66
N ILE A 375 26.93 20.01 12.31
CA ILE A 375 26.26 20.97 13.21
C ILE A 375 24.82 20.53 13.50
N CYS A 376 24.06 20.06 12.51
CA CYS A 376 22.66 19.65 12.71
C CYS A 376 22.49 18.49 13.70
N ASP A 377 23.33 17.46 13.59
CA ASP A 377 23.30 16.31 14.50
C ASP A 377 23.62 16.69 15.95
N ASN A 378 24.37 17.79 16.14
CA ASN A 378 24.69 18.32 17.46
C ASN A 378 23.64 19.31 17.97
N ALA A 379 23.04 20.09 17.06
CA ALA A 379 22.08 21.17 17.35
C ALA A 379 20.65 20.67 17.59
N LEU A 380 20.35 19.44 17.18
CA LEU A 380 19.05 18.80 17.33
C LEU A 380 19.13 17.56 18.24
N PRO A 381 18.02 17.16 18.88
CA PRO A 381 17.98 15.97 19.73
C PRO A 381 18.17 14.69 18.91
N GLY A 382 18.46 13.57 19.57
CA GLY A 382 18.74 12.28 18.90
C GLY A 382 17.63 11.79 17.95
N SER A 383 16.38 12.24 18.16
CA SER A 383 15.28 11.98 17.24
C SER A 383 15.51 12.53 15.83
N TYR A 384 16.34 13.56 15.66
CA TYR A 384 16.74 14.09 14.35
C TYR A 384 17.58 13.11 13.55
N VAL A 385 18.50 12.38 14.20
CA VAL A 385 19.34 11.37 13.52
C VAL A 385 18.45 10.24 12.97
N MET A 386 17.45 9.82 13.74
CA MET A 386 16.45 8.84 13.31
C MET A 386 15.58 9.39 12.17
N TYR A 387 15.14 10.64 12.28
CA TYR A 387 14.39 11.34 11.23
C TYR A 387 15.20 11.41 9.91
N ARG A 388 16.48 11.80 9.95
CA ARG A 388 17.35 11.82 8.78
C ARG A 388 17.48 10.44 8.15
N SER A 389 17.67 9.40 8.97
CA SER A 389 17.75 8.03 8.46
C SER A 389 16.47 7.62 7.73
N ARG A 390 15.29 7.95 8.28
CA ARG A 390 13.99 7.67 7.66
C ARG A 390 13.80 8.45 6.36
N ILE A 391 14.14 9.75 6.36
CA ILE A 391 14.10 10.57 5.14
C ILE A 391 14.97 9.93 4.06
N LYS A 392 16.21 9.56 4.38
CA LYS A 392 17.12 8.92 3.43
C LYS A 392 16.55 7.60 2.88
N GLU A 393 15.97 6.76 3.73
CA GLU A 393 15.30 5.53 3.30
C GLU A 393 14.13 5.81 2.34
N LYS A 394 13.27 6.79 2.67
CA LYS A 394 12.07 7.11 1.87
C LYS A 394 12.37 7.86 0.58
N CYS A 395 13.38 8.73 0.57
CA CYS A 395 13.79 9.47 -0.62
C CYS A 395 14.59 8.60 -1.61
N GLY A 396 15.26 7.56 -1.11
CA GLY A 396 16.09 6.68 -1.91
C GLY A 396 17.48 7.27 -2.17
N VAL A 397 18.09 6.91 -3.30
CA VAL A 397 19.46 7.33 -3.63
C VAL A 397 19.46 8.75 -4.20
N ALA A 398 20.35 9.59 -3.68
CA ALA A 398 20.64 10.90 -4.23
C ALA A 398 21.44 10.77 -5.53
N ASN A 399 20.88 11.28 -6.63
CA ASN A 399 21.50 11.35 -7.94
C ASN A 399 21.93 12.81 -8.20
N PRO A 400 23.20 13.16 -7.97
CA PRO A 400 23.68 14.51 -8.23
C PRO A 400 23.71 14.77 -9.74
N VAL A 401 23.13 15.90 -10.16
CA VAL A 401 23.11 16.37 -11.54
C VAL A 401 23.69 17.77 -11.58
N THR A 402 24.43 18.11 -12.64
CA THR A 402 24.93 19.47 -12.84
C THR A 402 23.76 20.43 -12.98
N GLY A 403 23.64 21.34 -12.03
CA GLY A 403 22.60 22.34 -11.93
C GLY A 403 22.87 23.57 -12.81
N PRO A 404 21.96 24.56 -12.76
CA PRO A 404 22.16 25.83 -13.42
C PRO A 404 23.34 26.60 -12.78
N ARG A 405 23.99 27.42 -13.59
CA ARG A 405 24.99 28.39 -13.12
C ARG A 405 24.28 29.45 -12.27
N HIS A 406 24.71 29.61 -11.02
CA HIS A 406 24.14 30.58 -10.09
C HIS A 406 25.12 31.73 -9.90
N VAL A 407 24.60 32.96 -10.01
CA VAL A 407 25.36 34.21 -9.88
C VAL A 407 24.94 34.85 -8.56
N ASN A 408 25.93 35.16 -7.71
CA ASN A 408 25.69 35.88 -6.47
C ASN A 408 25.01 37.23 -6.78
N PRO A 409 23.84 37.54 -6.19
CA PRO A 409 23.10 38.78 -6.50
C PRO A 409 23.84 40.05 -6.07
N HIS A 410 24.85 39.95 -5.19
CA HIS A 410 25.63 41.06 -4.68
C HIS A 410 27.03 41.19 -5.29
N ASN A 411 27.52 40.15 -5.99
CA ASN A 411 28.80 40.17 -6.69
C ASN A 411 28.70 39.39 -8.01
N PRO A 412 28.58 40.06 -9.17
CA PRO A 412 28.41 39.37 -10.46
C PRO A 412 29.63 38.57 -10.91
N HIS A 413 30.80 38.76 -10.26
CA HIS A 413 32.01 37.98 -10.53
C HIS A 413 32.04 36.66 -9.76
N ASP A 414 31.24 36.52 -8.70
CA ASP A 414 31.10 35.32 -7.90
C ASP A 414 30.01 34.43 -8.50
N VAL A 415 30.44 33.45 -9.29
CA VAL A 415 29.56 32.61 -10.08
C VAL A 415 30.00 31.16 -9.96
N SER A 416 29.10 30.30 -9.51
CA SER A 416 29.38 28.87 -9.33
C SER A 416 28.37 28.01 -10.08
N THR A 417 28.82 26.87 -10.61
CA THR A 417 27.93 25.86 -11.17
C THR A 417 27.51 24.94 -10.04
N LEU A 418 26.23 25.02 -9.66
CA LEU A 418 25.73 24.26 -8.52
C LEU A 418 25.43 22.81 -8.93
N VAL A 419 25.42 21.91 -7.94
CA VAL A 419 24.93 20.54 -8.11
C VAL A 419 23.50 20.49 -7.56
N THR A 420 22.55 20.07 -8.39
CA THR A 420 21.16 19.83 -7.98
C THR A 420 20.97 18.34 -7.74
N VAL A 421 20.14 17.96 -6.77
CA VAL A 421 19.95 16.54 -6.43
C VAL A 421 18.57 16.06 -6.81
N HIS A 422 18.57 14.96 -7.56
CA HIS A 422 17.39 14.18 -7.82
C HIS A 422 17.34 12.97 -6.88
N TRP A 423 16.14 12.61 -6.41
CA TRP A 423 15.95 11.50 -5.49
C TRP A 423 15.25 10.37 -6.23
N SER A 424 15.83 9.16 -6.20
CA SER A 424 15.34 8.04 -7.01
C SER A 424 13.85 7.75 -6.81
N ASN A 425 13.34 7.84 -5.57
CA ASN A 425 11.93 7.57 -5.30
C ASN A 425 11.04 8.73 -5.74
N VAL A 426 11.47 9.99 -5.56
CA VAL A 426 10.75 11.15 -6.08
C VAL A 426 10.60 11.06 -7.60
N ASP A 427 11.68 10.73 -8.30
CA ASP A 427 11.67 10.58 -9.76
C ASP A 427 10.78 9.41 -10.20
N THR A 428 10.81 8.30 -9.46
CA THR A 428 9.97 7.12 -9.74
C THR A 428 8.49 7.47 -9.64
N PHE A 429 8.04 8.11 -8.56
CA PHE A 429 6.65 8.56 -8.41
C PHE A 429 6.26 9.67 -9.39
N SER A 430 7.20 10.58 -9.71
CA SER A 430 6.99 11.60 -10.75
C SER A 430 6.77 10.95 -12.11
N ASN A 431 7.56 9.92 -12.45
CA ASN A 431 7.41 9.14 -13.68
C ASN A 431 6.07 8.40 -13.72
N MET A 432 5.61 7.85 -12.59
CA MET A 432 4.30 7.19 -12.52
C MET A 432 3.13 8.14 -12.81
N HIS A 433 3.24 9.40 -12.39
CA HIS A 433 2.21 10.41 -12.64
C HIS A 433 2.14 10.83 -14.13
N THR A 434 3.17 10.54 -14.92
CA THR A 434 3.17 10.88 -16.36
C THR A 434 2.05 10.15 -17.11
N PHE A 435 1.52 10.79 -18.17
CA PHE A 435 0.51 10.17 -19.03
C PHE A 435 1.02 8.87 -19.67
N ARG A 436 2.31 8.82 -20.04
CA ARG A 436 2.92 7.64 -20.67
C ARG A 436 2.86 6.41 -19.76
N TRP A 437 3.21 6.58 -18.48
CA TRP A 437 3.12 5.51 -17.49
C TRP A 437 1.67 5.09 -17.25
N ARG A 438 0.76 6.05 -17.02
CA ARG A 438 -0.67 5.76 -16.80
C ARG A 438 -1.30 5.00 -17.97
N PHE A 439 -0.97 5.39 -19.20
CA PHE A 439 -1.41 4.69 -20.39
C PHE A 439 -0.87 3.25 -20.45
N PHE A 440 0.43 3.06 -20.20
CA PHE A 440 1.03 1.73 -20.14
C PHE A 440 0.39 0.84 -19.06
N MET A 441 0.20 1.38 -17.86
CA MET A 441 -0.48 0.70 -16.75
C MET A 441 -1.91 0.29 -17.15
N ALA A 442 -2.66 1.18 -17.82
CA ALA A 442 -3.99 0.87 -18.31
C ALA A 442 -3.98 -0.27 -19.33
N LEU A 443 -3.00 -0.33 -20.24
CA LEU A 443 -2.87 -1.44 -21.20
C LEU A 443 -2.63 -2.78 -20.50
N ILE A 444 -1.74 -2.81 -19.50
CA ILE A 444 -1.48 -4.04 -18.73
C ILE A 444 -2.73 -4.48 -17.96
N LEU A 445 -3.45 -3.53 -17.35
CA LEU A 445 -4.72 -3.83 -16.67
C LEU A 445 -5.81 -4.30 -17.64
N VAL A 446 -5.83 -3.83 -18.90
CA VAL A 446 -6.75 -4.36 -19.92
C VAL A 446 -6.46 -5.82 -20.19
N LEU A 447 -5.19 -6.19 -20.40
CA LEU A 447 -4.80 -7.59 -20.61
C LEU A 447 -5.20 -8.46 -19.41
N TRP A 448 -4.97 -7.96 -18.20
CA TRP A 448 -5.38 -8.63 -16.96
C TRP A 448 -6.90 -8.85 -16.88
N TYR A 449 -7.70 -7.83 -17.20
CA TYR A 449 -9.16 -7.92 -17.14
C TYR A 449 -9.76 -8.77 -18.26
N VAL A 450 -9.13 -8.85 -19.43
CA VAL A 450 -9.53 -9.79 -20.47
C VAL A 450 -9.38 -11.23 -19.98
N ASN A 451 -8.26 -11.57 -19.35
CA ASN A 451 -8.05 -12.91 -18.77
C ASN A 451 -9.08 -13.23 -17.67
N LEU A 452 -9.39 -12.27 -16.81
CA LEU A 452 -10.44 -12.42 -15.78
C LEU A 452 -11.83 -12.64 -16.38
N VAL A 453 -12.15 -11.97 -17.49
CA VAL A 453 -13.45 -12.12 -18.16
C VAL A 453 -13.60 -13.49 -18.81
N ASP A 454 -12.52 -14.05 -19.37
CA ASP A 454 -12.55 -15.41 -19.92
C ASP A 454 -12.82 -16.45 -18.82
N GLU A 455 -12.17 -16.31 -17.65
CA GLU A 455 -12.45 -17.17 -16.49
C GLU A 455 -13.87 -16.96 -15.93
N LEU A 456 -14.33 -15.71 -15.81
CA LEU A 456 -15.69 -15.38 -15.40
C LEU A 456 -16.73 -16.04 -16.31
N LYS A 457 -16.49 -16.01 -17.62
CA LYS A 457 -17.38 -16.61 -18.61
C LYS A 457 -17.48 -18.12 -18.42
N ASP A 458 -16.36 -18.80 -18.16
CA ASP A 458 -16.36 -20.24 -17.89
C ASP A 458 -17.11 -20.59 -16.61
N ILE A 459 -17.01 -19.76 -15.57
CA ILE A 459 -17.81 -19.89 -14.34
C ILE A 459 -19.30 -19.67 -14.63
N ILE A 460 -19.67 -18.66 -15.42
CA ILE A 460 -21.08 -18.41 -15.81
C ILE A 460 -21.64 -19.61 -16.57
N HIS A 461 -20.90 -20.19 -17.52
CA HIS A 461 -21.32 -21.40 -18.22
C HIS A 461 -21.46 -22.61 -17.30
N LEU A 462 -20.58 -22.75 -16.31
CA LEU A 462 -20.68 -23.80 -15.29
C LEU A 462 -21.93 -23.63 -14.41
N LEU A 463 -22.25 -22.40 -14.02
CA LEU A 463 -23.46 -22.09 -13.25
C LEU A 463 -24.73 -22.31 -14.07
N ASP A 464 -24.73 -21.92 -15.35
CA ASP A 464 -25.84 -22.18 -16.29
C ASP A 464 -26.08 -23.69 -16.47
N PHE A 465 -25.00 -24.47 -16.59
CA PHE A 465 -25.07 -25.93 -16.60
C PHE A 465 -25.64 -26.50 -15.30
N LEU A 466 -25.15 -26.05 -14.15
CA LEU A 466 -25.62 -26.50 -12.83
C LEU A 466 -27.12 -26.24 -12.61
N HIS A 467 -27.64 -25.15 -13.21
CA HIS A 467 -29.04 -24.78 -13.11
C HIS A 467 -29.95 -25.61 -14.02
N ASN A 468 -29.51 -25.89 -15.24
CA ASN A 468 -30.38 -26.48 -16.27
C ASN A 468 -30.16 -27.98 -16.52
N PHE A 469 -29.03 -28.56 -16.10
CA PHE A 469 -28.72 -29.96 -16.38
C PHE A 469 -29.54 -30.91 -15.48
N PRO A 470 -30.18 -31.96 -16.02
CA PRO A 470 -31.05 -32.84 -15.25
C PRO A 470 -30.26 -33.68 -14.22
N VAL A 471 -30.82 -33.76 -13.01
CA VAL A 471 -30.19 -34.45 -11.87
C VAL A 471 -31.01 -35.67 -11.49
N VAL A 472 -30.36 -36.83 -11.45
CA VAL A 472 -30.96 -38.07 -10.97
C VAL A 472 -30.77 -38.17 -9.46
N ASP A 473 -31.87 -38.36 -8.74
CA ASP A 473 -31.94 -38.51 -7.28
C ASP A 473 -31.45 -39.90 -6.80
N GLN A 474 -30.36 -40.42 -7.35
CA GLN A 474 -29.72 -41.65 -6.91
C GLN A 474 -28.50 -41.33 -6.04
N TRP A 475 -28.46 -41.90 -4.82
CA TRP A 475 -27.37 -41.77 -3.86
C TRP A 475 -26.61 -43.10 -3.75
N PRO A 476 -25.63 -43.35 -4.64
CA PRO A 476 -25.00 -44.67 -4.79
C PRO A 476 -24.17 -45.11 -3.57
N PHE A 477 -23.77 -44.17 -2.70
CA PHE A 477 -22.94 -44.46 -1.54
C PHE A 477 -23.74 -44.71 -0.25
N LEU A 478 -25.05 -44.43 -0.24
CA LEU A 478 -25.88 -44.72 0.92
C LEU A 478 -26.35 -46.17 0.84
N PRO A 479 -26.21 -46.96 1.92
CA PRO A 479 -26.73 -48.32 1.95
C PRO A 479 -28.23 -48.31 1.64
N PRO A 480 -28.75 -49.33 0.93
CA PRO A 480 -30.12 -49.32 0.42
C PRO A 480 -31.18 -49.10 1.51
N THR A 481 -30.91 -49.55 2.73
CA THR A 481 -31.74 -49.33 3.92
C THR A 481 -31.92 -47.85 4.27
N LEU A 482 -30.88 -47.03 4.11
CA LEU A 482 -30.90 -45.59 4.40
C LEU A 482 -31.54 -44.83 3.23
N SER A 483 -31.33 -45.29 1.99
CA SER A 483 -31.98 -44.74 0.80
C SER A 483 -33.50 -44.95 0.80
N GLN A 484 -33.98 -46.11 1.27
CA GLN A 484 -35.40 -46.40 1.44
C GLN A 484 -36.03 -45.52 2.53
N SER A 485 -35.31 -45.28 3.63
CA SER A 485 -35.78 -44.38 4.68
C SER A 485 -35.92 -42.93 4.19
N LEU A 486 -34.93 -42.43 3.44
CA LEU A 486 -34.95 -41.07 2.87
C LEU A 486 -36.02 -40.89 1.78
N SER A 487 -36.22 -41.89 0.91
CA SER A 487 -37.28 -41.85 -0.10
C SER A 487 -38.67 -41.95 0.52
N ASN A 488 -38.86 -42.75 1.57
CA ASN A 488 -40.10 -42.77 2.36
C ASN A 488 -40.41 -41.39 2.99
N TRP A 489 -39.38 -40.70 3.49
CA TRP A 489 -39.54 -39.35 4.03
C TRP A 489 -39.90 -38.31 2.96
N ARG A 490 -39.36 -38.47 1.75
CA ARG A 490 -39.66 -37.58 0.60
C ARG A 490 -41.03 -37.86 -0.03
N ASN A 491 -41.44 -39.14 -0.12
CA ASN A 491 -42.75 -39.56 -0.61
C ASN A 491 -43.90 -39.10 0.29
N MET A 492 -43.64 -38.75 1.56
CA MET A 492 -44.64 -38.07 2.40
C MET A 492 -44.94 -36.63 1.96
N LYS A 493 -44.14 -36.01 1.07
CA LYS A 493 -44.28 -34.59 0.71
C LYS A 493 -44.62 -34.33 -0.76
N SER A 494 -44.67 -35.33 -1.64
CA SER A 494 -45.03 -35.15 -3.05
C SER A 494 -46.11 -36.14 -3.50
N MET A 495 -47.36 -35.77 -3.29
CA MET A 495 -48.51 -36.46 -3.84
C MET A 495 -48.81 -35.90 -5.25
N SER A 496 -48.88 -36.81 -6.24
CA SER A 496 -49.36 -36.68 -7.63
C SER A 496 -48.42 -36.09 -8.71
N LEU A 497 -47.81 -36.98 -9.52
CA LEU A 497 -47.99 -37.00 -10.99
C LEU A 497 -47.59 -38.37 -11.58
N PRO A 498 -48.28 -38.92 -12.62
CA PRO A 498 -48.12 -40.30 -13.07
C PRO A 498 -46.95 -40.50 -14.04
N SER A 499 -46.34 -41.68 -13.92
CA SER A 499 -45.21 -42.21 -14.69
C SER A 499 -45.62 -42.67 -16.10
N ILE A 500 -44.86 -42.27 -17.13
CA ILE A 500 -44.91 -42.84 -18.48
C ILE A 500 -43.76 -43.84 -18.59
N ALA A 501 -44.11 -45.11 -18.80
CA ALA A 501 -43.20 -46.19 -19.10
C ALA A 501 -43.19 -46.48 -20.60
N SER A 502 -42.01 -46.73 -21.18
CA SER A 502 -41.81 -47.82 -22.15
C SER A 502 -40.31 -48.03 -22.42
N PRO A 503 -39.80 -49.28 -22.41
CA PRO A 503 -38.60 -49.64 -23.13
C PRO A 503 -38.95 -50.66 -24.23
N ASP A 504 -38.98 -50.20 -25.48
CA ASP A 504 -38.92 -51.09 -26.65
C ASP A 504 -37.47 -51.49 -26.89
N LYS A 505 -37.26 -52.81 -26.90
CA LYS A 505 -36.03 -53.48 -27.32
C LYS A 505 -36.19 -53.91 -28.76
N ASP A 506 -35.63 -53.15 -29.70
CA ASP A 506 -35.33 -53.68 -31.02
C ASP A 506 -33.83 -53.62 -31.28
N ALA A 507 -33.28 -54.81 -31.54
CA ALA A 507 -31.90 -55.07 -31.84
C ALA A 507 -31.73 -55.11 -33.37
N GLU A 508 -31.00 -54.16 -33.94
CA GLU A 508 -30.46 -54.31 -35.30
C GLU A 508 -28.95 -54.01 -35.31
N GLY A 509 -28.22 -55.01 -35.81
CA GLY A 509 -26.76 -55.02 -35.93
C GLY A 509 -26.27 -54.07 -37.01
N GLY A 510 -26.02 -52.83 -36.61
CA GLY A 510 -25.24 -51.85 -37.37
C GLY A 510 -23.77 -51.87 -36.93
N ARG A 511 -22.86 -51.86 -37.91
CA ARG A 511 -21.40 -51.75 -37.77
C ARG A 511 -21.03 -50.71 -36.71
N LYS A 512 -20.38 -51.15 -35.61
CA LYS A 512 -19.93 -50.31 -34.49
C LYS A 512 -18.94 -49.23 -34.94
N SER A 513 -19.45 -48.11 -35.46
CA SER A 513 -18.77 -46.83 -35.38
C SER A 513 -18.49 -46.57 -33.91
N ALA A 514 -17.23 -46.29 -33.55
CA ALA A 514 -16.76 -46.11 -32.18
C ALA A 514 -17.83 -45.45 -31.30
N ASP A 515 -18.39 -46.23 -30.36
CA ASP A 515 -19.59 -45.87 -29.60
C ASP A 515 -19.33 -44.59 -28.79
N SER A 516 -19.81 -43.45 -29.30
CA SER A 516 -19.70 -42.16 -28.61
C SER A 516 -20.56 -42.19 -27.36
N ILE A 517 -19.96 -41.99 -26.19
CA ILE A 517 -20.62 -42.15 -24.89
C ILE A 517 -21.40 -40.87 -24.54
N LYS A 518 -22.74 -40.91 -24.62
CA LYS A 518 -23.63 -39.74 -24.37
C LYS A 518 -24.18 -39.61 -22.95
N ILE A 519 -23.65 -38.73 -22.11
CA ILE A 519 -24.09 -38.58 -20.71
C ILE A 519 -25.40 -37.75 -20.64
N ASP A 520 -26.52 -38.39 -20.30
CA ASP A 520 -27.84 -37.72 -20.26
C ASP A 520 -28.22 -37.10 -18.90
N SER A 521 -27.57 -37.49 -17.80
CA SER A 521 -27.88 -36.97 -16.46
C SER A 521 -26.73 -37.14 -15.46
N ILE A 522 -26.71 -36.31 -14.41
CA ILE A 522 -25.72 -36.38 -13.32
C ILE A 522 -26.36 -36.81 -12.00
N SER A 523 -25.59 -37.46 -11.13
CA SER A 523 -26.01 -37.81 -9.77
C SER A 523 -25.95 -36.61 -8.83
N ARG A 524 -26.78 -36.59 -7.77
CA ARG A 524 -26.78 -35.57 -6.72
C ARG A 524 -25.41 -35.31 -6.06
N PRO A 525 -24.64 -36.32 -5.63
CA PRO A 525 -23.32 -36.07 -5.07
C PRO A 525 -22.37 -35.40 -6.08
N HIS A 526 -22.43 -35.81 -7.36
CA HIS A 526 -21.65 -35.17 -8.41
C HIS A 526 -22.06 -33.71 -8.61
N GLN A 527 -23.37 -33.43 -8.64
CA GLN A 527 -23.89 -32.06 -8.68
C GLN A 527 -23.35 -31.23 -7.52
N LEU A 528 -23.36 -31.77 -6.29
CA LEU A 528 -22.82 -31.08 -5.11
C LEU A 528 -21.32 -30.77 -5.28
N THR A 529 -20.52 -31.70 -5.79
CA THR A 529 -19.10 -31.45 -6.05
C THR A 529 -18.88 -30.35 -7.10
N VAL A 530 -19.70 -30.33 -8.15
CA VAL A 530 -19.63 -29.29 -9.20
C VAL A 530 -20.08 -27.92 -8.66
N VAL A 531 -21.10 -27.88 -7.78
CA VAL A 531 -21.52 -26.66 -7.06
C VAL A 531 -20.39 -26.14 -6.17
N CYS A 532 -19.75 -27.00 -5.37
CA CYS A 532 -18.61 -26.62 -4.54
C CYS A 532 -17.46 -26.07 -5.40
N MET A 533 -17.16 -26.72 -6.53
CA MET A 533 -16.16 -26.24 -7.50
C MET A 533 -16.50 -24.84 -8.04
N ALA A 534 -17.75 -24.59 -8.43
CA ALA A 534 -18.20 -23.29 -8.92
C ALA A 534 -18.06 -22.18 -7.86
N ILE A 535 -18.41 -22.47 -6.60
CA ILE A 535 -18.27 -21.52 -5.48
C ILE A 535 -16.80 -21.19 -5.22
N ILE A 536 -15.93 -22.21 -5.17
CA ILE A 536 -14.49 -22.03 -4.97
C ILE A 536 -13.89 -21.19 -6.10
N ARG A 537 -14.17 -21.53 -7.37
CA ARG A 537 -13.68 -20.77 -8.53
C ARG A 537 -14.18 -19.32 -8.52
N SER A 538 -15.45 -19.09 -8.21
CA SER A 538 -16.02 -17.74 -8.10
C SER A 538 -15.32 -16.93 -7.02
N THR A 539 -15.00 -17.55 -5.87
CA THR A 539 -14.32 -16.89 -4.76
C THR A 539 -12.87 -16.55 -5.13
N LEU A 540 -12.15 -17.50 -5.76
CA LEU A 540 -10.79 -17.29 -6.26
C LEU A 540 -10.74 -16.19 -7.34
N LEU A 541 -11.70 -16.16 -8.26
CA LEU A 541 -11.80 -15.13 -9.29
C LEU A 541 -11.95 -13.73 -8.67
N VAL A 542 -12.88 -13.56 -7.73
CA VAL A 542 -13.09 -12.26 -7.07
C VAL A 542 -11.85 -11.82 -6.29
N TYR A 543 -11.24 -12.75 -5.54
CA TYR A 543 -10.01 -12.48 -4.80
C TYR A 543 -8.86 -12.09 -5.73
N LEU A 544 -8.64 -12.86 -6.80
CA LEU A 544 -7.63 -12.57 -7.82
C LEU A 544 -7.88 -11.23 -8.51
N ALA A 545 -9.12 -10.93 -8.88
CA ALA A 545 -9.46 -9.65 -9.50
C ALA A 545 -9.05 -8.47 -8.61
N PHE A 546 -9.33 -8.58 -7.31
CA PHE A 546 -8.96 -7.56 -6.34
C PHE A 546 -7.44 -7.50 -6.10
N ALA A 547 -6.84 -8.59 -5.64
CA ALA A 547 -5.42 -8.66 -5.28
C ALA A 547 -4.52 -8.40 -6.50
N GLY A 548 -4.87 -8.95 -7.66
CA GLY A 548 -4.15 -8.74 -8.92
C GLY A 548 -4.22 -7.29 -9.42
N THR A 549 -5.37 -6.63 -9.28
CA THR A 549 -5.48 -5.19 -9.63
C THR A 549 -4.60 -4.35 -8.71
N TYR A 550 -4.67 -4.57 -7.39
CA TYR A 550 -3.83 -3.85 -6.44
C TYR A 550 -2.34 -4.11 -6.69
N PHE A 551 -1.99 -5.38 -6.92
CA PHE A 551 -0.63 -5.79 -7.22
C PHE A 551 -0.08 -5.06 -8.44
N LEU A 552 -0.82 -5.03 -9.56
CA LEU A 552 -0.38 -4.31 -10.75
C LEU A 552 -0.25 -2.79 -10.50
N LEU A 553 -1.22 -2.18 -9.79
CA LEU A 553 -1.19 -0.75 -9.48
C LEU A 553 -0.04 -0.33 -8.55
N SER A 554 0.47 -1.25 -7.72
CA SER A 554 1.57 -0.98 -6.78
C SER A 554 2.96 -0.95 -7.42
N ASN A 555 3.12 -1.51 -8.61
CA ASN A 555 4.42 -1.66 -9.24
C ASN A 555 4.95 -0.35 -9.80
N GLN A 556 6.26 -0.15 -9.63
CA GLN A 556 6.92 1.12 -9.90
C GLN A 556 7.77 1.16 -11.16
N THR A 557 8.11 -0.02 -11.69
CA THR A 557 8.96 -0.15 -12.88
C THR A 557 8.24 -0.90 -14.00
N PHE A 558 8.54 -0.56 -15.25
CA PHE A 558 7.91 -1.17 -16.43
C PHE A 558 8.17 -2.69 -16.49
N VAL A 559 9.38 -3.09 -16.12
CA VAL A 559 9.81 -4.50 -16.16
C VAL A 559 9.07 -5.30 -15.10
N ASP A 560 9.00 -4.79 -13.87
CA ASP A 560 8.28 -5.47 -12.79
C ASP A 560 6.79 -5.59 -13.13
N LEU A 561 6.19 -4.53 -13.70
CA LEU A 561 4.78 -4.58 -14.11
C LEU A 561 4.50 -5.68 -15.15
N LEU A 562 5.38 -5.85 -16.15
CA LEU A 562 5.26 -6.90 -17.16
C LEU A 562 5.43 -8.30 -16.56
N LEU A 563 6.47 -8.49 -15.74
CA LEU A 563 6.74 -9.78 -15.10
C LEU A 563 5.61 -10.18 -14.14
N ASN A 564 5.05 -9.20 -13.42
CA ASN A 564 3.96 -9.41 -12.48
C ASN A 564 2.64 -9.71 -13.19
N ALA A 565 2.35 -9.05 -14.31
CA ALA A 565 1.21 -9.39 -15.15
C ALA A 565 1.33 -10.81 -15.74
N LEU A 566 2.53 -11.20 -16.19
CA LEU A 566 2.80 -12.56 -16.68
C LEU A 566 2.59 -13.60 -15.56
N ALA A 567 3.11 -13.33 -14.36
CA ALA A 567 2.94 -14.22 -13.21
C ALA A 567 1.47 -14.40 -12.83
N LEU A 568 0.68 -13.32 -12.88
CA LEU A 568 -0.77 -13.39 -12.65
C LEU A 568 -1.49 -14.20 -13.73
N ALA A 569 -1.11 -14.06 -15.01
CA ALA A 569 -1.67 -14.87 -16.09
C ALA A 569 -1.37 -16.37 -15.89
N PHE A 570 -0.16 -16.69 -15.45
CA PHE A 570 0.25 -18.07 -15.17
C PHE A 570 -0.61 -18.74 -14.07
N VAL A 571 -1.14 -17.98 -13.10
CA VAL A 571 -2.02 -18.52 -12.06
C VAL A 571 -3.33 -19.07 -12.67
N PHE A 572 -3.84 -18.47 -13.74
CA PHE A 572 -5.03 -18.96 -14.44
C PHE A 572 -4.74 -20.20 -15.29
N GLU A 573 -3.58 -20.28 -15.92
CA GLU A 573 -3.19 -21.44 -16.76
C GLU A 573 -2.75 -22.66 -15.94
N LEU A 574 -2.63 -22.52 -14.60
CA LEU A 574 -2.08 -23.56 -13.74
C LEU A 574 -2.90 -24.86 -13.79
N ASP A 575 -4.23 -24.80 -13.89
CA ASP A 575 -5.06 -26.00 -13.96
C ASP A 575 -4.90 -26.74 -15.30
N GLU A 576 -4.76 -26.01 -16.41
CA GLU A 576 -4.43 -26.58 -17.73
C GLU A 576 -3.05 -27.23 -17.73
N PHE A 577 -2.05 -26.59 -17.11
CA PHE A 577 -0.71 -27.19 -16.97
C PHE A 577 -0.74 -28.47 -16.13
N LEU A 578 -1.42 -28.47 -14.99
CA LEU A 578 -1.55 -29.67 -14.15
C LEU A 578 -2.24 -30.81 -14.91
N TYR A 579 -3.28 -30.49 -15.68
CA TYR A 579 -3.94 -31.47 -16.53
C TYR A 579 -2.98 -32.02 -17.60
N ALA A 580 -2.30 -31.15 -18.34
CA ALA A 580 -1.41 -31.54 -19.42
C ALA A 580 -0.27 -32.45 -18.96
N PHE A 581 0.31 -32.20 -17.78
CA PHE A 581 1.46 -32.94 -17.28
C PHE A 581 1.12 -34.19 -16.47
N LEU A 582 0.03 -34.18 -15.70
CA LEU A 582 -0.24 -35.24 -14.71
C LEU A 582 -1.26 -36.27 -15.17
N ILE A 583 -2.03 -35.98 -16.22
CA ILE A 583 -3.01 -36.91 -16.77
C ILE A 583 -2.36 -37.81 -17.82
N PRO A 584 -2.49 -39.15 -17.71
CA PRO A 584 -2.04 -40.08 -18.75
C PRO A 584 -2.77 -39.87 -20.07
N GLU A 585 -2.08 -40.02 -21.20
CA GLU A 585 -2.65 -39.86 -22.55
C GLU A 585 -3.85 -40.78 -22.82
N GLU A 586 -3.90 -41.97 -22.21
CA GLU A 586 -5.05 -42.89 -22.33
C GLU A 586 -6.33 -42.30 -21.72
N THR A 587 -6.20 -41.61 -20.58
CA THR A 587 -7.32 -40.93 -19.92
C THR A 587 -7.74 -39.69 -20.72
N LYS A 588 -6.78 -38.95 -21.29
CA LYS A 588 -7.07 -37.81 -22.19
C LYS A 588 -7.87 -38.28 -23.41
N ALA A 589 -7.39 -39.32 -24.10
CA ALA A 589 -8.08 -39.91 -25.24
C ALA A 589 -9.48 -40.43 -24.88
N SER A 590 -9.66 -40.97 -23.68
CA SER A 590 -10.97 -41.42 -23.20
C SER A 590 -11.93 -40.25 -22.97
N LEU A 591 -11.44 -39.12 -22.45
CA LEU A 591 -12.21 -37.90 -22.23
C LEU A 591 -12.54 -37.18 -23.55
N ASP A 592 -11.62 -37.18 -24.52
CA ASP A 592 -11.83 -36.55 -25.82
C ASP A 592 -12.85 -37.31 -26.69
N ASN A 593 -13.07 -38.59 -26.41
CA ASN A 593 -14.11 -39.40 -27.04
C ASN A 593 -15.52 -39.20 -26.43
N VAL A 594 -15.65 -38.43 -25.36
CA VAL A 594 -16.95 -38.14 -24.73
C VAL A 594 -17.67 -37.04 -25.52
N THR A 595 -18.93 -37.27 -25.88
CA THR A 595 -19.74 -36.25 -26.55
C THR A 595 -19.95 -35.05 -25.63
N PRO A 596 -19.92 -33.81 -26.13
CA PRO A 596 -20.24 -32.62 -25.34
C PRO A 596 -21.57 -32.76 -24.57
N LEU A 597 -21.63 -32.20 -23.36
CA LEU A 597 -22.84 -32.21 -22.54
C LEU A 597 -23.81 -31.16 -23.08
N ASP A 598 -24.88 -31.63 -23.73
CA ASP A 598 -25.97 -30.79 -24.21
C ASP A 598 -26.97 -30.48 -23.09
N TYR A 599 -27.36 -29.21 -22.93
CA TYR A 599 -28.41 -28.79 -22.00
C TYR A 599 -29.19 -27.59 -22.52
N ALA A 600 -30.39 -27.35 -22.01
CA ALA A 600 -31.13 -26.13 -22.32
C ALA A 600 -30.47 -24.94 -21.61
N SER A 601 -29.83 -24.03 -22.32
CA SER A 601 -29.18 -22.87 -21.71
C SER A 601 -30.22 -21.80 -21.35
N SER A 602 -30.08 -21.21 -20.17
CA SER A 602 -30.91 -20.06 -19.75
C SER A 602 -30.35 -18.72 -20.21
N LEU A 603 -29.14 -18.72 -20.78
CA LEU A 603 -28.47 -17.51 -21.25
C LEU A 603 -29.13 -17.00 -22.54
N PRO A 604 -29.45 -15.70 -22.63
CA PRO A 604 -30.12 -15.14 -23.80
C PRO A 604 -29.16 -15.11 -24.99
N LYS A 605 -29.43 -15.93 -26.00
CA LYS A 605 -28.67 -15.95 -27.27
C LYS A 605 -29.05 -14.78 -28.19
N SER A 606 -30.29 -14.30 -28.10
CA SER A 606 -30.84 -13.23 -28.94
C SER A 606 -31.33 -12.03 -28.12
N GLY A 607 -31.46 -10.87 -28.77
CA GLY A 607 -31.92 -9.63 -28.16
C GLY A 607 -30.80 -8.68 -27.71
N PRO A 608 -31.16 -7.50 -27.17
CA PRO A 608 -30.19 -6.47 -26.79
C PRO A 608 -29.25 -6.92 -25.66
N LEU A 609 -29.70 -7.85 -24.79
CA LEU A 609 -28.86 -8.42 -23.74
C LEU A 609 -27.71 -9.28 -24.31
N SER A 610 -27.92 -9.93 -25.47
CA SER A 610 -26.85 -10.69 -26.16
C SER A 610 -25.71 -9.77 -26.60
N TRP A 611 -26.00 -8.51 -26.96
CA TRP A 611 -24.97 -7.52 -27.26
C TRP A 611 -24.14 -7.14 -26.03
N LEU A 612 -24.75 -7.11 -24.84
CA LEU A 612 -24.02 -6.95 -23.59
C LEU A 612 -23.13 -8.16 -23.31
N PHE A 613 -23.46 -9.37 -23.72
CA PHE A 613 -22.57 -10.55 -23.57
C PHE A 613 -21.62 -10.77 -24.75
N ALA A 614 -21.64 -9.90 -25.76
CA ALA A 614 -20.77 -10.02 -26.91
C ALA A 614 -19.33 -9.66 -26.52
N LYS A 615 -18.38 -10.56 -26.85
CA LYS A 615 -16.93 -10.37 -26.65
C LYS A 615 -16.41 -8.98 -27.07
N PRO A 616 -16.74 -8.43 -28.26
CA PRO A 616 -16.19 -7.14 -28.68
C PRO A 616 -16.65 -5.97 -27.80
N THR A 617 -17.87 -6.01 -27.24
CA THR A 617 -18.40 -4.92 -26.41
C THR A 617 -17.61 -4.78 -25.11
N TRP A 618 -17.32 -5.91 -24.44
CA TRP A 618 -16.51 -5.92 -23.22
C TRP A 618 -15.06 -5.57 -23.51
N GLY A 619 -14.44 -6.28 -24.46
CA GLY A 619 -13.00 -6.18 -24.71
C GLY A 619 -12.56 -4.84 -25.28
N LEU A 620 -13.37 -4.23 -26.14
CA LEU A 620 -12.93 -3.08 -26.93
C LEU A 620 -13.34 -1.73 -26.31
N LEU A 621 -14.45 -1.68 -25.55
CA LEU A 621 -14.98 -0.41 -25.03
C LEU A 621 -15.11 -0.38 -23.50
N LEU A 622 -15.78 -1.37 -22.90
CA LEU A 622 -16.08 -1.32 -21.46
C LEU A 622 -14.82 -1.53 -20.60
N ILE A 623 -14.01 -2.56 -20.89
CA ILE A 623 -12.81 -2.87 -20.13
C ILE A 623 -11.78 -1.72 -20.21
N PRO A 624 -11.41 -1.18 -21.39
CA PRO A 624 -10.48 -0.05 -21.46
C PRO A 624 -10.97 1.22 -20.75
N ALA A 625 -12.27 1.51 -20.79
CA ALA A 625 -12.83 2.63 -20.07
C ALA A 625 -12.74 2.43 -18.55
N LEU A 626 -13.08 1.23 -18.06
CA LEU A 626 -13.00 0.88 -16.65
C LEU A 626 -11.55 0.93 -16.13
N THR A 627 -10.60 0.34 -16.86
CA THR A 627 -9.18 0.35 -16.46
C THR A 627 -8.63 1.76 -16.44
N TRP A 628 -8.98 2.61 -17.41
CA TRP A 628 -8.60 4.02 -17.40
C TRP A 628 -9.11 4.73 -16.15
N VAL A 629 -10.39 4.56 -15.80
CA VAL A 629 -10.98 5.15 -14.58
C VAL A 629 -10.25 4.67 -13.33
N ILE A 630 -9.97 3.37 -13.22
CA ILE A 630 -9.25 2.79 -12.07
C ILE A 630 -7.84 3.37 -11.95
N VAL A 631 -7.10 3.48 -13.06
CA VAL A 631 -5.75 4.09 -13.07
C VAL A 631 -5.80 5.56 -12.66
N GLN A 632 -6.80 6.32 -13.12
CA GLN A 632 -6.96 7.72 -12.73
C GLN A 632 -7.32 7.88 -11.25
N ILE A 633 -8.18 7.00 -10.71
CA ILE A 633 -8.50 6.99 -9.29
C ILE A 633 -7.26 6.66 -8.46
N ASN A 634 -6.46 5.67 -8.88
CA ASN A 634 -5.21 5.31 -8.20
C ASN A 634 -4.19 6.44 -8.23
N ASP A 635 -4.01 7.09 -9.38
CA ASP A 635 -3.12 8.24 -9.54
C ASP A 635 -3.52 9.38 -8.58
N TYR A 636 -4.80 9.73 -8.54
CA TYR A 636 -5.31 10.79 -7.69
C TYR A 636 -5.26 10.46 -6.18
N ARG A 637 -5.58 9.22 -5.80
CA ARG A 637 -5.70 8.83 -4.37
C ARG A 637 -4.41 8.31 -3.74
N THR A 638 -3.48 7.81 -4.54
CA THR A 638 -2.28 7.11 -4.06
C THR A 638 -1.02 7.74 -4.61
N THR A 639 -0.82 7.75 -5.93
CA THR A 639 0.45 8.20 -6.54
C THR A 639 0.71 9.68 -6.30
N PHE A 640 -0.25 10.55 -6.58
CA PHE A 640 -0.08 12.00 -6.48
C PHE A 640 0.17 12.50 -5.05
N PRO A 641 -0.60 12.09 -4.02
CA PRO A 641 -0.32 12.49 -2.63
C PRO A 641 1.03 11.97 -2.13
N THR A 642 1.42 10.75 -2.53
CA THR A 642 2.72 10.17 -2.18
C THR A 642 3.86 10.95 -2.82
N MET A 643 3.72 11.31 -4.10
CA MET A 643 4.67 12.18 -4.80
C MET A 643 4.80 13.54 -4.12
N GLN A 644 3.70 14.20 -3.76
CA GLN A 644 3.72 15.49 -3.07
C GLN A 644 4.40 15.40 -1.69
N ALA A 645 4.13 14.34 -0.94
CA ALA A 645 4.77 14.11 0.34
C ALA A 645 6.27 13.86 0.20
N LEU A 646 6.70 13.06 -0.78
CA LEU A 646 8.11 12.87 -1.10
C LEU A 646 8.79 14.17 -1.56
N GLN A 647 8.13 14.99 -2.38
CA GLN A 647 8.64 16.30 -2.78
C GLN A 647 8.82 17.24 -1.57
N CYS A 648 7.87 17.25 -0.64
CA CYS A 648 7.99 18.04 0.57
C CYS A 648 9.09 17.48 1.50
N ALA A 649 9.13 16.18 1.76
CA ALA A 649 10.12 15.55 2.64
C ALA A 649 11.56 15.65 2.10
N CYS A 650 11.75 15.31 0.82
CA CYS A 650 13.07 15.16 0.22
C CYS A 650 13.62 16.49 -0.30
N GLN A 651 12.77 17.35 -0.85
CA GLN A 651 13.19 18.60 -1.50
C GLN A 651 12.71 19.86 -0.78
N GLN A 652 11.79 19.76 0.19
CA GLN A 652 11.16 20.92 0.85
C GLN A 652 10.49 21.87 -0.16
N LEU A 653 9.88 21.29 -1.20
CA LEU A 653 9.18 22.01 -2.28
C LEU A 653 7.68 21.69 -2.28
N GLY A 654 6.91 22.58 -2.90
CA GLY A 654 5.47 22.43 -3.12
C GLY A 654 4.63 23.42 -2.31
N GLU A 655 3.46 23.79 -2.84
CA GLU A 655 2.54 24.76 -2.20
C GLU A 655 1.97 24.25 -0.88
N SER A 656 1.80 22.94 -0.76
CA SER A 656 1.37 22.29 0.47
C SER A 656 2.50 22.07 1.47
N CYS A 657 3.77 22.32 1.13
CA CYS A 657 4.89 22.02 2.02
C CYS A 657 5.10 23.13 3.07
N LEU A 658 4.95 22.81 4.35
CA LEU A 658 5.05 23.79 5.45
C LEU A 658 6.43 24.46 5.49
N ALA A 659 7.51 23.69 5.33
CA ALA A 659 8.88 24.20 5.36
C ALA A 659 9.13 25.26 4.27
N GLY A 660 8.74 24.96 3.03
CA GLY A 660 8.88 25.88 1.91
C GLY A 660 8.08 27.18 2.10
N ARG A 661 6.96 27.11 2.82
CA ARG A 661 6.16 28.29 3.20
C ARG A 661 6.72 29.06 4.40
N MET A 662 7.33 28.34 5.34
CA MET A 662 7.88 28.90 6.59
C MET A 662 9.20 29.62 6.36
N PHE A 663 10.05 29.10 5.46
CA PHE A 663 11.39 29.63 5.18
C PHE A 663 11.55 30.10 3.72
N PRO A 664 10.70 31.03 3.22
CA PRO A 664 10.91 31.61 1.90
C PRO A 664 12.19 32.45 1.87
N ARG A 665 12.69 32.78 0.68
CA ARG A 665 13.87 33.64 0.48
C ARG A 665 13.80 34.95 1.29
N SER A 666 12.64 35.59 1.34
CA SER A 666 12.43 36.83 2.09
C SER A 666 12.64 36.67 3.61
N TRP A 667 12.33 35.50 4.16
CA TRP A 667 12.61 35.19 5.57
C TRP A 667 14.12 35.10 5.81
N TRP A 668 14.85 34.44 4.91
CA TRP A 668 16.31 34.34 4.97
C TRP A 668 17.00 35.70 4.86
N ASP A 669 16.57 36.54 3.93
CA ASP A 669 17.13 37.89 3.78
C ASP A 669 16.94 38.73 5.06
N GLN A 670 15.75 38.67 5.66
CA GLN A 670 15.47 39.33 6.94
C GLN A 670 16.29 38.75 8.08
N TYR A 671 16.42 37.43 8.12
CA TYR A 671 17.18 36.71 9.12
C TYR A 671 18.66 37.11 9.11
N TRP A 672 19.30 37.06 7.93
CA TRP A 672 20.70 37.45 7.79
C TRP A 672 20.91 38.92 8.13
N GLY A 673 20.02 39.81 7.68
CA GLY A 673 20.05 41.23 8.06
C GLY A 673 19.97 41.44 9.58
N LYS A 674 19.11 40.67 10.27
CA LYS A 674 19.01 40.71 11.74
C LYS A 674 20.29 40.23 12.42
N MET A 675 20.98 39.23 11.88
CA MET A 675 22.25 38.75 12.44
C MET A 675 23.35 39.82 12.38
N VAL A 676 23.40 40.60 11.29
CA VAL A 676 24.31 41.76 11.18
C VAL A 676 24.02 42.78 12.28
N LEU A 677 22.75 43.14 12.47
CA LEU A 677 22.34 44.12 13.48
C LEU A 677 22.62 43.68 14.92
N LEU A 678 22.51 42.38 15.22
CA LEU A 678 22.86 41.84 16.54
C LEU A 678 24.36 41.94 16.80
N ARG A 679 25.19 41.66 15.79
CA ARG A 679 26.64 41.80 15.86
C ARG A 679 27.05 43.27 16.05
N GLU A 680 26.48 44.18 15.26
CA GLU A 680 26.78 45.62 15.37
C GLU A 680 26.43 46.20 16.75
N ARG A 681 25.41 45.64 17.42
CA ARG A 681 25.04 46.02 18.79
C ARG A 681 25.93 45.39 19.88
N GLY A 682 26.85 44.49 19.51
CA GLY A 682 27.65 43.74 20.48
C GLY A 682 26.85 42.72 21.30
N GLU A 683 25.70 42.28 20.77
CA GLU A 683 24.91 41.19 21.37
C GLU A 683 25.43 39.80 20.94
N LEU A 684 26.18 39.76 19.81
CA LEU A 684 26.93 38.60 19.27
C LEU A 684 28.44 38.89 19.16
#